data_AF-L0DGT9-F1
#
_entry.id   AF-L0DGT9-F1
#
_cell.length_a   1.000
_cell.length_b   1.000
_cell.length_c   1.000
_cell.angle_alpha   90.00
_cell.angle_beta   90.00
_cell.angle_gamma   90.00
#
_symmetry.space_group_name_H-M   'P 1'
#
loop_
_entity.id
_entity.type
_entity.pdbx_description
1 polymer ?
#
loop_
_entity_poly.entity_id
_entity_poly.type
_entity_poly.pdbx_seq_one_letter_code
_entity_poly.pdbx_strand_id
1 'polypeptide(L)'
;MDSHASRINNHNIPYQQLISSIRRMAGEFIPAGKRILIVSKGDEDLLRVADRETAHFPQAEGGGYAGHHPGDSEEAVGHLENLRAQGWEYLILPATSLWWLSHYTEFESHLRTHHECVCTNEAGIIFRLSGSTSLARNGRSSRASAFSRNGYSPSPPPKAANVMEEYARIKLRQFLAGPGRLRFPKVDEPVVSIVIPTYQQAHYTLLGLESLLVADDDVPFEVIVVDNASTDDTEALLSRVENIQVANNDCNLGFGEACNRGAKMARGEFVCFLNNDTLGTPGWLSVLVETARSEPRCGGVGPKLVHPSGRLQEAGGILWRDGSNLGYGRNANPTDPEYDYVRDVDYCSGACFLMRKDLFLALGGFDPRYAPAYCEDTDLCMAIREADLRVVYQPRACVFHIEFGSSEAGHAVELQLRNRARFRAKWRLKLRQYPAAGSGEEWLARDRREGRRILVADDRVPDAGLGSGFPRARTLLESLASLGYIVTFLPLNNVTALEPATSELQQLGIEVLHGVKNIRERLSQRHDLYDAILVSRPHNAHWIPVIKEFNPEAAVIYDAEAVFCLRDALQAEVEGKNPLPPLESKRRLRKELSLADDANAVIAVSEQERALFTKHNPDIPVLVWGASILTRNASPSFDARRDYLFLGSLATPPNADALRLLLDAIFPAIRERSNARLTVVGAPVPASTTAADAPGSVVLTGYVNDVSPFFDRARVFLAPHRFAAGVPYKVIEAMAAGLPCVLSPLLAQQLEVTDGAEALVGDGVDDFRLKALRLHEDKALWLRIQQNALRLIRDRFDPAKMREALGNCIEGAFESHFGHASHNRRPAQIVAAPGTTQTIRPPQSPSIPLVDDPLFQARATI
;
A
#
# COMPACT_ATOMS: atom_id res chain seq x y z
N MET A 1 3.79 27.73 -10.62
CA MET A 1 2.39 27.30 -10.74
C MET A 1 2.33 26.17 -11.74
N ASP A 2 2.92 25.03 -11.39
CA ASP A 2 2.90 23.79 -12.18
C ASP A 2 3.01 22.62 -11.19
N SER A 3 1.87 22.00 -10.89
CA SER A 3 1.78 20.70 -10.22
C SER A 3 0.39 20.12 -10.45
N HIS A 4 0.08 19.75 -11.70
CA HIS A 4 -1.14 19.03 -12.06
C HIS A 4 -0.85 17.86 -13.03
N ALA A 5 0.27 17.18 -12.83
CA ALA A 5 0.63 15.95 -13.54
C ALA A 5 0.83 14.80 -12.53
N SER A 6 -0.27 14.39 -11.88
CA SER A 6 -0.34 13.16 -11.08
C SER A 6 -1.81 12.91 -10.77
N ARG A 7 -2.50 12.25 -11.71
CA ARG A 7 -3.81 11.56 -11.61
C ARG A 7 -4.31 11.35 -13.04
N ILE A 8 -3.88 10.27 -13.67
CA ILE A 8 -4.56 9.72 -14.85
C ILE A 8 -5.18 8.42 -14.36
N ASN A 9 -6.45 8.51 -13.97
CA ASN A 9 -7.29 7.36 -13.74
C ASN A 9 -7.52 6.68 -15.09
N ASN A 10 -7.22 5.38 -15.18
CA ASN A 10 -7.53 4.58 -16.36
C ASN A 10 -9.05 4.35 -16.44
N HIS A 11 -9.81 5.37 -16.87
CA HIS A 11 -11.16 5.18 -17.37
C HIS A 11 -11.07 4.56 -18.77
N ASN A 12 -11.76 3.44 -19.00
CA ASN A 12 -11.92 2.83 -20.32
C ASN A 12 -12.74 3.78 -21.22
N ILE A 13 -12.07 4.73 -21.86
CA ILE A 13 -12.67 5.62 -22.86
C ILE A 13 -13.05 4.76 -24.08
N PRO A 14 -14.32 4.74 -24.53
CA PRO A 14 -14.72 4.10 -25.78
C PRO A 14 -13.80 4.54 -26.94
N TYR A 15 -13.38 3.61 -27.81
CA TYR A 15 -12.37 3.89 -28.85
C TYR A 15 -12.68 5.12 -29.74
N GLN A 16 -13.96 5.35 -30.05
CA GLN A 16 -14.40 6.56 -30.78
C GLN A 16 -14.23 7.86 -29.97
N GLN A 17 -14.41 7.79 -28.66
CA GLN A 17 -14.09 8.90 -27.75
C GLN A 17 -12.57 9.09 -27.60
N LEU A 18 -11.78 8.01 -27.69
CA LEU A 18 -10.32 8.11 -27.71
C LEU A 18 -9.84 8.85 -28.97
N ILE A 19 -10.34 8.50 -30.15
CA ILE A 19 -9.99 9.18 -31.41
C ILE A 19 -10.30 10.68 -31.33
N SER A 20 -11.52 11.03 -30.89
CA SER A 20 -11.91 12.44 -30.75
C SER A 20 -11.08 13.17 -29.69
N SER A 21 -10.68 12.50 -28.61
CA SER A 21 -9.82 13.06 -27.56
C SER A 21 -8.38 13.26 -28.03
N ILE A 22 -7.82 12.33 -28.82
CA ILE A 22 -6.50 12.48 -29.43
C ILE A 22 -6.49 13.64 -30.43
N ARG A 23 -7.52 13.76 -31.27
CA ARG A 23 -7.65 14.89 -32.22
C ARG A 23 -7.77 16.22 -31.49
N ARG A 24 -8.53 16.29 -30.39
CA ARG A 24 -8.64 17.48 -29.54
C ARG A 24 -7.30 17.82 -28.88
N MET A 25 -6.64 16.82 -28.31
CA MET A 25 -5.32 16.95 -27.68
C MET A 25 -4.28 17.47 -28.68
N ALA A 26 -4.23 16.92 -29.89
CA ALA A 26 -3.36 17.41 -30.94
C ALA A 26 -3.71 18.85 -31.36
N GLY A 27 -5.01 19.18 -31.44
CA GLY A 27 -5.49 20.52 -31.75
C GLY A 27 -5.10 21.60 -30.73
N GLU A 28 -5.03 21.23 -29.45
CA GLU A 28 -4.71 22.12 -28.32
C GLU A 28 -3.21 22.32 -28.13
N PHE A 29 -2.41 21.24 -28.23
CA PHE A 29 -1.01 21.24 -27.82
C PHE A 29 0.00 21.30 -28.98
N ILE A 30 -0.44 21.07 -30.23
CA ILE A 30 0.42 21.11 -31.42
C ILE A 30 -0.01 22.30 -32.29
N PRO A 31 0.86 23.27 -32.63
CA PRO A 31 0.51 24.38 -33.51
C PRO A 31 0.00 23.94 -34.89
N ALA A 32 -0.83 24.75 -35.54
CA ALA A 32 -1.26 24.50 -36.92
C ALA A 32 -0.06 24.49 -37.90
N GLY A 33 -0.15 23.72 -38.98
CA GLY A 33 0.88 23.55 -40.00
C GLY A 33 2.04 22.62 -39.62
N LYS A 34 1.99 21.98 -38.45
CA LYS A 34 3.03 21.07 -37.97
C LYS A 34 2.82 19.63 -38.45
N ARG A 35 3.92 18.88 -38.55
CA ARG A 35 3.96 17.49 -39.02
C ARG A 35 4.01 16.51 -37.84
N ILE A 36 3.06 15.57 -37.78
CA ILE A 36 2.79 14.71 -36.62
C ILE A 36 2.86 13.22 -37.01
N LEU A 37 3.67 12.45 -36.29
CA LEU A 37 3.67 10.99 -36.32
C LEU A 37 2.70 10.44 -35.26
N ILE A 38 1.93 9.40 -35.59
CA ILE A 38 0.99 8.78 -34.64
C ILE A 38 1.17 7.26 -34.63
N VAL A 39 1.35 6.68 -33.44
CA VAL A 39 1.36 5.21 -33.25
C VAL A 39 -0.05 4.66 -33.40
N SER A 40 -0.54 4.57 -34.65
CA SER A 40 -1.96 4.39 -34.95
C SER A 40 -2.38 2.97 -35.31
N LYS A 41 -1.42 2.04 -35.46
CA LYS A 41 -1.70 0.66 -35.91
C LYS A 41 -2.40 0.56 -37.28
N GLY A 42 -2.23 1.55 -38.15
CA GLY A 42 -2.88 1.61 -39.46
C GLY A 42 -4.30 2.19 -39.44
N ASP A 43 -4.75 2.76 -38.32
CA ASP A 43 -6.02 3.46 -38.25
C ASP A 43 -5.92 4.86 -38.89
N GLU A 44 -6.65 5.06 -39.99
CA GLU A 44 -6.73 6.31 -40.76
C GLU A 44 -7.52 7.41 -40.04
N ASP A 45 -8.46 7.05 -39.15
CA ASP A 45 -9.21 8.04 -38.40
C ASP A 45 -8.31 8.77 -37.39
N LEU A 46 -7.29 8.12 -36.85
CA LEU A 46 -6.33 8.79 -35.97
C LEU A 46 -5.50 9.86 -36.69
N LEU A 47 -5.31 9.74 -38.01
CA LEU A 47 -4.58 10.72 -38.81
C LEU A 47 -5.40 11.98 -39.13
N ARG A 48 -6.73 11.97 -38.97
CA ARG A 48 -7.57 13.14 -39.32
C ARG A 48 -7.51 14.25 -38.26
N VAL A 49 -6.35 14.92 -38.16
CA VAL A 49 -6.14 16.09 -37.29
C VAL A 49 -6.22 17.36 -38.14
N ALA A 50 -7.19 18.23 -37.86
CA ALA A 50 -7.40 19.45 -38.63
C ALA A 50 -6.15 20.34 -38.66
N ASP A 51 -5.86 20.96 -39.80
CA ASP A 51 -4.79 21.94 -40.00
C ASP A 51 -3.36 21.47 -39.66
N ARG A 52 -3.10 20.14 -39.63
CA ARG A 52 -1.76 19.54 -39.44
C ARG A 52 -1.53 18.42 -40.46
N GLU A 53 -0.27 18.17 -40.80
CA GLU A 53 0.10 17.03 -41.64
C GLU A 53 0.39 15.83 -40.72
N THR A 54 -0.16 14.66 -41.04
CA THR A 54 -0.08 13.49 -40.16
C THR A 54 0.36 12.25 -40.92
N ALA A 55 1.16 11.38 -40.29
CA ALA A 55 1.46 10.05 -40.80
C ALA A 55 1.50 9.00 -39.70
N HIS A 56 1.45 7.75 -40.14
CA HIS A 56 1.60 6.59 -39.27
C HIS A 56 3.02 6.47 -38.71
N PHE A 57 3.11 5.92 -37.52
CA PHE A 57 4.36 5.39 -36.97
C PHE A 57 4.15 3.94 -36.51
N PRO A 58 4.99 2.99 -36.95
CA PRO A 58 6.01 3.11 -38.01
C PRO A 58 5.38 3.25 -39.42
N GLN A 59 6.13 3.83 -40.38
CA GLN A 59 5.69 4.00 -41.76
C GLN A 59 6.56 3.23 -42.77
N ALA A 60 5.97 2.73 -43.85
CA ALA A 60 6.68 2.17 -44.98
C ALA A 60 7.34 3.28 -45.84
N GLU A 61 8.23 2.91 -46.77
CA GLU A 61 8.91 3.86 -47.68
C GLU A 61 7.94 4.73 -48.51
N GLY A 62 6.68 4.31 -48.68
CA GLY A 62 5.62 5.08 -49.35
C GLY A 62 4.76 5.97 -48.43
N GLY A 63 5.09 6.10 -47.14
CA GLY A 63 4.37 6.94 -46.17
C GLY A 63 3.10 6.31 -45.55
N GLY A 64 2.67 5.14 -46.03
CA GLY A 64 1.61 4.34 -45.41
C GLY A 64 2.08 3.58 -44.16
N TYR A 65 1.16 3.03 -43.38
CA TYR A 65 1.51 2.21 -42.21
C TYR A 65 2.39 1.02 -42.59
N ALA A 66 3.45 0.75 -41.82
CA ALA A 66 4.43 -0.30 -42.15
C ALA A 66 3.85 -1.74 -42.15
N GLY A 67 2.66 -1.95 -41.58
CA GLY A 67 2.01 -3.28 -41.51
C GLY A 67 2.57 -4.21 -40.44
N HIS A 68 3.65 -3.81 -39.77
CA HIS A 68 4.25 -4.50 -38.64
C HIS A 68 4.75 -3.49 -37.58
N HIS A 69 5.09 -4.00 -36.40
CA HIS A 69 5.80 -3.24 -35.38
C HIS A 69 7.32 -3.41 -35.58
N PRO A 70 8.16 -2.49 -35.07
CA PRO A 70 9.62 -2.67 -35.05
C PRO A 70 10.00 -3.95 -34.33
N GLY A 71 11.06 -4.63 -34.75
CA GLY A 71 11.55 -5.86 -34.12
C GLY A 71 12.14 -5.61 -32.72
N ASP A 72 12.72 -4.44 -32.49
CA ASP A 72 13.35 -4.04 -31.23
C ASP A 72 13.40 -2.51 -31.05
N SER A 73 14.01 -2.06 -29.95
CA SER A 73 14.13 -0.63 -29.63
C SER A 73 15.08 0.11 -30.56
N GLU A 74 16.13 -0.54 -31.07
CA GLU A 74 17.10 0.06 -31.98
C GLU A 74 16.43 0.43 -33.31
N GLU A 75 15.61 -0.49 -33.85
CA GLU A 75 14.80 -0.25 -35.04
C GLU A 75 13.79 0.88 -34.82
N ALA A 76 13.09 0.90 -33.68
CA ALA A 76 12.12 1.95 -33.36
C ALA A 76 12.77 3.35 -33.25
N VAL A 77 13.92 3.46 -32.57
CA VAL A 77 14.68 4.71 -32.44
C VAL A 77 15.23 5.16 -33.80
N GLY A 78 15.87 4.24 -34.55
CA GLY A 78 16.42 4.54 -35.87
C GLY A 78 15.35 5.02 -36.84
N HIS A 79 14.17 4.40 -36.81
CA HIS A 79 13.02 4.81 -37.62
C HIS A 79 12.52 6.21 -37.23
N LEU A 80 12.35 6.48 -35.94
CA LEU A 80 11.90 7.79 -35.45
C LEU A 80 12.88 8.91 -35.82
N GLU A 81 14.19 8.68 -35.65
CA GLU A 81 15.22 9.67 -35.97
C GLU A 81 15.30 9.96 -37.47
N ASN A 82 15.12 8.94 -38.32
CA ASN A 82 15.05 9.13 -39.77
C ASN A 82 13.84 10.01 -40.14
N LEU A 83 12.66 9.76 -39.57
CA LEU A 83 11.47 10.57 -39.83
C LEU A 83 11.63 11.98 -39.28
N ARG A 84 12.19 12.13 -38.08
CA ARG A 84 12.52 13.45 -37.54
C ARG A 84 13.45 14.23 -38.50
N ALA A 85 14.46 13.58 -39.06
CA ALA A 85 15.35 14.18 -40.06
C ALA A 85 14.63 14.57 -41.36
N GLN A 86 13.54 13.88 -41.71
CA GLN A 86 12.64 14.24 -42.83
C GLN A 86 11.66 15.36 -42.49
N GLY A 87 11.75 15.96 -41.30
CA GLY A 87 10.96 17.12 -40.88
C GLY A 87 9.67 16.78 -40.12
N TRP A 88 9.53 15.57 -39.58
CA TRP A 88 8.47 15.26 -38.62
C TRP A 88 8.80 15.87 -37.25
N GLU A 89 7.86 16.62 -36.67
CA GLU A 89 8.14 17.49 -35.51
C GLU A 89 7.52 16.99 -34.20
N TYR A 90 6.50 16.13 -34.27
CA TYR A 90 5.79 15.60 -33.11
C TYR A 90 5.54 14.10 -33.25
N LEU A 91 5.49 13.40 -32.12
CA LEU A 91 5.06 12.01 -32.02
C LEU A 91 3.93 11.89 -30.99
N ILE A 92 2.82 11.27 -31.37
CA ILE A 92 1.69 10.96 -30.49
C ILE A 92 1.64 9.45 -30.23
N LEU A 93 1.59 9.09 -28.94
CA LEU A 93 1.29 7.74 -28.50
C LEU A 93 -0.11 7.71 -27.88
N PRO A 94 -1.13 7.21 -28.61
CA PRO A 94 -2.46 6.96 -28.06
C PRO A 94 -2.39 6.11 -26.78
N ALA A 95 -3.35 6.28 -25.86
CA ALA A 95 -3.47 5.46 -24.65
C ALA A 95 -3.41 3.95 -24.94
N THR A 96 -4.03 3.51 -26.04
CA THR A 96 -4.03 2.11 -26.53
C THR A 96 -2.67 1.62 -27.02
N SER A 97 -1.72 2.52 -27.25
CA SER A 97 -0.37 2.25 -27.75
C SER A 97 0.70 2.51 -26.69
N LEU A 98 0.36 2.92 -25.47
CA LEU A 98 1.34 3.21 -24.41
C LEU A 98 2.17 2.01 -23.97
N TRP A 99 1.69 0.79 -24.22
CA TRP A 99 2.48 -0.43 -24.02
C TRP A 99 3.80 -0.44 -24.83
N TRP A 100 3.90 0.35 -25.91
CA TRP A 100 5.15 0.55 -26.65
C TRP A 100 6.29 1.02 -25.76
N LEU A 101 6.01 1.90 -24.80
CA LEU A 101 7.03 2.46 -23.92
C LEU A 101 7.60 1.37 -22.98
N SER A 102 6.75 0.43 -22.57
CA SER A 102 7.18 -0.72 -21.75
C SER A 102 7.82 -1.84 -22.57
N HIS A 103 7.44 -2.00 -23.84
CA HIS A 103 7.96 -3.04 -24.72
C HIS A 103 9.31 -2.67 -25.35
N TYR A 104 9.47 -1.40 -25.76
CA TYR A 104 10.71 -0.86 -26.32
C TYR A 104 11.37 0.08 -25.31
N THR A 105 12.02 -0.48 -24.29
CA THR A 105 12.52 0.29 -23.13
C THR A 105 13.58 1.33 -23.50
N GLU A 106 14.43 1.05 -24.49
CA GLU A 106 15.45 2.02 -24.94
C GLU A 106 14.82 3.12 -25.81
N PHE A 107 13.73 2.82 -26.52
CA PHE A 107 12.92 3.81 -27.23
C PHE A 107 12.23 4.76 -26.26
N GLU A 108 11.66 4.26 -25.15
CA GLU A 108 11.13 5.14 -24.09
C GLU A 108 12.22 6.04 -23.50
N SER A 109 13.37 5.45 -23.15
CA SER A 109 14.51 6.21 -22.63
C SER A 109 14.95 7.30 -23.61
N HIS A 110 15.02 6.97 -24.90
CA HIS A 110 15.34 7.92 -25.97
C HIS A 110 14.33 9.06 -26.06
N LEU A 111 13.03 8.76 -26.10
CA LEU A 111 11.96 9.76 -26.15
C LEU A 111 12.01 10.72 -24.95
N ARG A 112 12.23 10.20 -23.74
CA ARG A 112 12.25 11.02 -22.51
C ARG A 112 13.53 11.82 -22.33
N THR A 113 14.65 11.34 -22.89
CA THR A 113 15.96 11.99 -22.76
C THR A 113 16.20 13.03 -23.84
N HIS A 114 15.75 12.77 -25.07
CA HIS A 114 16.09 13.59 -26.23
C HIS A 114 14.95 14.44 -26.77
N HIS A 115 13.72 14.23 -26.31
CA HIS A 115 12.54 14.95 -26.79
C HIS A 115 11.72 15.52 -25.63
N GLU A 116 10.98 16.59 -25.91
CA GLU A 116 10.16 17.26 -24.91
C GLU A 116 8.78 16.61 -24.84
N CYS A 117 8.36 16.16 -23.67
CA CYS A 117 6.98 15.72 -23.45
C CYS A 117 6.07 16.94 -23.30
N VAL A 118 5.26 17.22 -24.32
CA VAL A 118 4.40 18.43 -24.40
C VAL A 118 3.09 18.23 -23.64
N CYS A 119 2.54 17.02 -23.67
CA CYS A 119 1.27 16.72 -23.02
C CYS A 119 1.22 15.24 -22.62
N THR A 120 0.60 14.95 -21.47
CA THR A 120 0.24 13.60 -21.04
C THR A 120 -1.13 13.68 -20.38
N ASN A 121 -2.10 12.94 -20.91
CA ASN A 121 -3.46 12.87 -20.38
C ASN A 121 -4.07 11.48 -20.63
N GLU A 122 -5.34 11.29 -20.28
CA GLU A 122 -6.08 10.03 -20.46
C GLU A 122 -6.16 9.55 -21.93
N ALA A 123 -5.96 10.43 -22.91
CA ALA A 123 -5.99 10.09 -24.33
C ALA A 123 -4.65 9.61 -24.88
N GLY A 124 -3.53 9.97 -24.24
CA GLY A 124 -2.19 9.58 -24.67
C GLY A 124 -1.09 10.57 -24.29
N ILE A 125 0.05 10.45 -24.96
CA ILE A 125 1.25 11.28 -24.76
C ILE A 125 1.64 11.95 -26.06
N ILE A 126 2.05 13.23 -26.00
CA ILE A 126 2.64 13.98 -27.11
C ILE A 126 4.10 14.30 -26.78
N PHE A 127 5.01 13.91 -27.67
CA PHE A 127 6.40 14.34 -27.68
C PHE A 127 6.64 15.34 -28.81
N ARG A 128 7.37 16.42 -28.53
CA ARG A 128 7.98 17.31 -29.54
C ARG A 128 9.39 16.82 -29.81
N LEU A 129 9.66 16.46 -31.06
CA LEU A 129 10.90 15.83 -31.50
C LEU A 129 12.01 16.88 -31.64
N SER A 130 12.74 17.11 -30.56
CA SER A 130 13.90 17.99 -30.50
C SER A 130 15.09 17.39 -31.27
N GLY A 131 15.85 18.22 -32.00
CA GLY A 131 17.08 17.74 -32.66
C GLY A 131 18.24 17.59 -31.68
N SER A 132 18.73 16.37 -31.51
CA SER A 132 20.05 16.11 -30.91
C SER A 132 21.09 15.96 -32.01
N THR A 133 22.09 16.83 -32.05
CA THR A 133 23.32 16.64 -32.81
C THR A 133 24.31 15.78 -32.03
N SER A 134 24.56 14.58 -32.58
CA SER A 134 25.78 13.77 -32.59
C SER A 134 26.29 13.09 -31.31
N LEU A 135 26.26 11.75 -31.36
CA LEU A 135 27.29 10.85 -30.83
C LEU A 135 28.45 10.75 -31.83
N ALA A 136 29.68 11.10 -31.43
CA ALA A 136 30.92 10.58 -32.06
C ALA A 136 32.20 10.82 -31.21
N ARG A 137 32.76 9.71 -30.70
CA ARG A 137 34.19 9.28 -30.61
C ARG A 137 35.34 10.21 -30.17
N ASN A 138 36.16 9.61 -29.27
CA ASN A 138 37.63 9.64 -29.10
C ASN A 138 38.28 10.67 -28.12
N GLY A 139 38.83 10.12 -27.03
CA GLY A 139 40.29 10.01 -26.79
C GLY A 139 41.17 11.27 -26.59
N ARG A 140 41.78 11.32 -25.39
CA ARG A 140 43.06 11.98 -25.00
C ARG A 140 43.12 13.52 -24.86
N SER A 141 43.42 13.93 -23.61
CA SER A 141 44.44 14.91 -23.18
C SER A 141 44.80 16.09 -24.12
N SER A 142 44.55 17.33 -23.67
CA SER A 142 45.64 18.28 -23.32
C SER A 142 45.12 19.69 -22.93
N ARG A 143 45.79 20.25 -21.91
CA ARG A 143 46.10 21.66 -21.60
C ARG A 143 45.18 22.80 -22.05
N ALA A 144 44.69 23.50 -21.01
CA ALA A 144 44.74 24.95 -20.77
C ALA A 144 44.88 25.91 -21.99
N SER A 145 43.88 26.78 -22.15
CA SER A 145 44.12 28.18 -22.47
C SER A 145 43.03 29.07 -21.85
N ALA A 146 43.49 30.19 -21.32
CA ALA A 146 42.71 31.19 -20.62
C ALA A 146 42.00 32.13 -21.61
N PHE A 147 40.73 32.42 -21.35
CA PHE A 147 40.13 33.71 -21.69
C PHE A 147 39.27 34.18 -20.52
N SER A 148 39.70 35.28 -19.89
CA SER A 148 38.96 35.96 -18.84
C SER A 148 38.23 37.19 -19.40
N ARG A 149 37.16 37.57 -18.67
CA ARG A 149 36.42 38.84 -18.61
C ARG A 149 35.12 38.90 -19.43
N ASN A 150 34.00 38.64 -18.76
CA ASN A 150 33.31 39.70 -18.01
C ASN A 150 32.30 39.09 -17.02
N GLY A 151 32.26 39.67 -15.83
CA GLY A 151 31.58 39.13 -14.66
C GLY A 151 30.06 39.15 -14.76
N TYR A 152 29.48 37.96 -14.70
CA TYR A 152 28.28 37.69 -13.93
C TYR A 152 28.33 36.21 -13.55
N SER A 153 28.77 35.92 -12.32
CA SER A 153 28.59 34.58 -11.77
C SER A 153 27.21 34.58 -11.13
N PRO A 154 26.21 33.85 -11.67
CA PRO A 154 24.96 33.68 -10.94
C PRO A 154 25.32 32.99 -9.63
N SER A 155 25.04 33.66 -8.50
CA SER A 155 25.12 33.04 -7.19
C SER A 155 24.38 31.70 -7.24
N PRO A 156 24.92 30.63 -6.64
CA PRO A 156 24.17 29.38 -6.55
C PRO A 156 22.79 29.69 -5.93
N PRO A 157 21.70 29.06 -6.43
CA PRO A 157 20.38 29.31 -5.87
C PRO A 157 20.42 29.07 -4.36
N PRO A 158 19.76 29.92 -3.55
CA PRO A 158 19.73 29.74 -2.12
C PRO A 158 19.20 28.34 -1.78
N LYS A 159 19.80 27.68 -0.78
CA LYS A 159 19.28 26.41 -0.26
C LYS A 159 17.82 26.62 0.15
N ALA A 160 16.93 25.66 -0.10
CA ALA A 160 15.49 25.78 0.19
C ALA A 160 15.18 26.26 1.62
N ALA A 161 16.00 25.87 2.60
CA ALA A 161 15.92 26.34 3.99
C ALA A 161 16.06 27.87 4.13
N ASN A 162 16.95 28.49 3.35
CA ASN A 162 17.19 29.94 3.40
C ASN A 162 15.99 30.73 2.82
N VAL A 163 15.31 30.17 1.82
CA VAL A 163 14.10 30.77 1.24
C VAL A 163 12.93 30.70 2.23
N MET A 164 12.78 29.56 2.91
CA MET A 164 11.72 29.38 3.90
C MET A 164 11.94 30.26 5.13
N GLU A 165 13.19 30.41 5.58
CA GLU A 165 13.54 31.37 6.64
C GLU A 165 13.19 32.81 6.27
N GLU A 166 13.59 33.27 5.10
CA GLU A 166 13.29 34.62 4.66
C GLU A 166 11.78 34.85 4.53
N TYR A 167 11.05 33.88 3.95
CA TYR A 167 9.60 33.90 3.88
C TYR A 167 8.95 34.00 5.27
N ALA A 168 9.38 33.16 6.21
CA ALA A 168 8.87 33.16 7.58
C ALA A 168 9.10 34.51 8.26
N ARG A 169 10.30 35.09 8.12
CA ARG A 169 10.64 36.41 8.68
C ARG A 169 9.83 37.54 8.03
N ILE A 170 9.59 37.49 6.71
CA ILE A 170 8.71 38.46 6.04
C ILE A 170 7.28 38.33 6.57
N LYS A 171 6.77 37.10 6.70
CA LYS A 171 5.42 36.83 7.18
C LYS A 171 5.23 37.31 8.62
N LEU A 172 6.18 37.04 9.50
CA LEU A 172 6.16 37.54 10.87
C LEU A 172 6.11 39.07 10.91
N ARG A 173 6.98 39.75 10.15
CA ARG A 173 6.99 41.22 10.08
C ARG A 173 5.64 41.77 9.60
N GLN A 174 5.02 41.15 8.60
CA GLN A 174 3.70 41.53 8.11
C GLN A 174 2.61 41.29 9.16
N PHE A 175 2.64 40.14 9.84
CA PHE A 175 1.70 39.79 10.90
C PHE A 175 1.76 40.78 12.07
N LEU A 176 2.97 41.15 12.51
CA LEU A 176 3.18 42.09 13.61
C LEU A 176 2.89 43.55 13.21
N ALA A 177 3.13 43.94 11.95
CA ALA A 177 2.78 45.27 11.45
C ALA A 177 1.26 45.46 11.22
N GLY A 178 0.55 44.39 10.88
CA GLY A 178 -0.89 44.40 10.65
C GLY A 178 -1.73 44.15 11.91
N PRO A 179 -3.08 44.16 11.79
CA PRO A 179 -4.00 43.81 12.87
C PRO A 179 -4.21 42.29 13.04
N GLY A 180 -3.38 41.46 12.40
CA GLY A 180 -3.54 40.01 12.35
C GLY A 180 -3.56 39.38 13.75
N ARG A 181 -4.47 38.43 13.95
CA ARG A 181 -4.57 37.59 15.15
C ARG A 181 -4.81 36.15 14.72
N LEU A 182 -4.21 35.22 15.44
CA LEU A 182 -4.55 33.80 15.32
C LEU A 182 -5.55 33.45 16.40
N ARG A 183 -6.61 32.72 16.07
CA ARG A 183 -7.63 32.32 17.03
C ARG A 183 -7.91 30.84 16.91
N PHE A 184 -7.47 30.08 17.89
CA PHE A 184 -7.79 28.66 17.99
C PHE A 184 -9.24 28.48 18.45
N PRO A 185 -9.91 27.37 18.06
CA PRO A 185 -11.18 26.98 18.65
C PRO A 185 -11.05 26.80 20.17
N LYS A 186 -12.07 27.21 20.93
CA LYS A 186 -12.13 26.86 22.35
C LYS A 186 -12.59 25.41 22.48
N VAL A 187 -11.83 24.62 23.23
CA VAL A 187 -12.09 23.20 23.44
C VAL A 187 -12.10 22.92 24.94
N ASP A 188 -13.27 22.59 25.47
CA ASP A 188 -13.45 22.32 26.90
C ASP A 188 -12.84 20.97 27.29
N GLU A 189 -13.05 19.95 26.45
CA GLU A 189 -12.55 18.58 26.63
C GLU A 189 -11.61 18.20 25.46
N PRO A 190 -10.35 18.67 25.47
CA PRO A 190 -9.40 18.29 24.42
C PRO A 190 -9.09 16.80 24.53
N VAL A 191 -9.00 16.11 23.39
CA VAL A 191 -8.44 14.76 23.31
C VAL A 191 -6.91 14.81 23.32
N VAL A 192 -6.33 15.82 22.65
CA VAL A 192 -4.89 16.03 22.59
C VAL A 192 -4.51 17.39 23.17
N SER A 193 -3.45 17.42 23.99
CA SER A 193 -2.74 18.66 24.29
C SER A 193 -1.44 18.71 23.49
N ILE A 194 -1.32 19.66 22.55
CA ILE A 194 -0.10 19.90 21.79
C ILE A 194 0.80 20.82 22.60
N VAL A 195 1.99 20.33 22.97
CA VAL A 195 3.01 21.06 23.72
C VAL A 195 4.12 21.52 22.78
N ILE A 196 4.28 22.83 22.66
CA ILE A 196 5.27 23.47 21.78
C ILE A 196 6.33 24.16 22.64
N PRO A 197 7.49 23.52 22.88
CA PRO A 197 8.63 24.20 23.48
C PRO A 197 9.15 25.25 22.49
N THR A 198 9.31 26.49 22.95
CA THR A 198 9.72 27.62 22.11
C THR A 198 10.92 28.31 22.73
N TYR A 199 11.95 28.58 21.93
CA TYR A 199 13.08 29.42 22.30
C TYR A 199 13.56 30.17 21.06
N GLN A 200 13.35 31.49 21.07
CA GLN A 200 13.56 32.36 19.91
C GLN A 200 12.76 31.88 18.68
N GLN A 201 13.16 32.37 17.51
CA GLN A 201 12.62 31.98 16.20
C GLN A 201 11.10 32.19 16.10
N ALA A 202 10.60 33.33 16.58
CA ALA A 202 9.18 33.68 16.54
C ALA A 202 8.52 33.45 15.16
N HIS A 203 9.28 33.61 14.07
CA HIS A 203 8.78 33.43 12.72
C HIS A 203 8.43 31.97 12.38
N TYR A 204 9.14 30.99 12.94
CA TYR A 204 8.76 29.59 12.79
C TYR A 204 7.59 29.22 13.69
N THR A 205 7.59 29.71 14.93
CA THR A 205 6.45 29.55 15.84
C THR A 205 5.15 30.05 15.19
N LEU A 206 5.18 31.19 14.48
CA LEU A 206 4.03 31.68 13.73
C LEU A 206 3.56 30.66 12.67
N LEU A 207 4.49 30.16 11.84
CA LEU A 207 4.15 29.18 10.79
C LEU A 207 3.63 27.86 11.37
N GLY A 208 4.23 27.37 12.45
CA GLY A 208 3.78 26.18 13.17
C GLY A 208 2.36 26.33 13.68
N LEU A 209 2.06 27.44 14.37
CA LEU A 209 0.71 27.74 14.85
C LEU A 209 -0.32 27.87 13.72
N GLU A 210 0.04 28.52 12.61
CA GLU A 210 -0.83 28.58 11.43
C GLU A 210 -1.07 27.20 10.82
N SER A 211 -0.06 26.34 10.77
CA SER A 211 -0.19 24.97 10.24
C SER A 211 -1.22 24.17 11.05
N LEU A 212 -1.25 24.33 12.37
CA LEU A 212 -2.22 23.67 13.24
C LEU A 212 -3.67 24.13 12.97
N LEU A 213 -3.88 25.38 12.58
CA LEU A 213 -5.21 25.90 12.27
C LEU A 213 -5.76 25.40 10.93
N VAL A 214 -4.88 25.01 10.00
CA VAL A 214 -5.25 24.55 8.65
C VAL A 214 -5.08 23.04 8.46
N ALA A 215 -4.68 22.32 9.51
CA ALA A 215 -4.42 20.89 9.46
C ALA A 215 -5.70 20.03 9.29
N ASP A 216 -6.90 20.60 9.37
CA ASP A 216 -8.17 19.89 9.12
C ASP A 216 -8.28 18.55 9.89
N ASP A 217 -7.82 18.54 11.14
CA ASP A 217 -7.88 17.39 12.03
C ASP A 217 -9.28 17.26 12.67
N ASP A 218 -9.81 16.03 12.74
CA ASP A 218 -11.11 15.73 13.34
C ASP A 218 -11.06 15.52 14.86
N VAL A 219 -9.85 15.52 15.43
CA VAL A 219 -9.61 15.35 16.85
C VAL A 219 -9.57 16.72 17.56
N PRO A 220 -10.39 16.94 18.60
CA PRO A 220 -10.34 18.19 19.36
C PRO A 220 -9.03 18.30 20.13
N PHE A 221 -8.32 19.42 19.97
CA PHE A 221 -7.03 19.65 20.62
C PHE A 221 -6.95 21.02 21.28
N GLU A 222 -6.02 21.15 22.23
CA GLU A 222 -5.56 22.44 22.75
C GLU A 222 -4.07 22.64 22.48
N VAL A 223 -3.62 23.90 22.51
CA VAL A 223 -2.21 24.25 22.29
C VAL A 223 -1.63 24.88 23.55
N ILE A 224 -0.47 24.39 23.96
CA ILE A 224 0.31 24.86 25.10
C ILE A 224 1.70 25.24 24.60
N VAL A 225 1.99 26.54 24.57
CA VAL A 225 3.30 27.06 24.22
C VAL A 225 4.11 27.26 25.50
N VAL A 226 5.31 26.67 25.56
CA VAL A 226 6.23 26.86 26.68
C VAL A 226 7.43 27.67 26.20
N ASP A 227 7.46 28.96 26.53
CA ASP A 227 8.52 29.87 26.13
C ASP A 227 9.71 29.80 27.10
N ASN A 228 10.88 29.43 26.58
CA ASN A 228 12.15 29.25 27.29
C ASN A 228 12.92 30.57 27.45
N ALA A 229 12.25 31.64 27.87
CA ALA A 229 12.80 32.99 28.00
C ALA A 229 13.30 33.58 26.67
N SER A 230 12.45 33.57 25.64
CA SER A 230 12.78 34.21 24.37
C SER A 230 12.94 35.72 24.53
N THR A 231 13.85 36.29 23.74
CA THR A 231 14.16 37.74 23.70
C THR A 231 13.89 38.36 22.33
N ASP A 232 13.44 37.56 21.37
CA ASP A 232 13.02 38.04 20.05
C ASP A 232 11.52 38.42 20.06
N ASP A 233 10.90 38.50 18.88
CA ASP A 233 9.49 38.89 18.73
C ASP A 233 8.47 37.83 19.25
N THR A 234 8.90 36.79 19.96
CA THR A 234 8.03 35.69 20.44
C THR A 234 6.93 36.20 21.38
N GLU A 235 7.25 37.07 22.34
CA GLU A 235 6.23 37.65 23.24
C GLU A 235 5.19 38.45 22.45
N ALA A 236 5.66 39.28 21.50
CA ALA A 236 4.80 40.08 20.65
C ALA A 236 3.87 39.21 19.78
N LEU A 237 4.39 38.11 19.24
CA LEU A 237 3.60 37.11 18.53
C LEU A 237 2.54 36.47 19.42
N LEU A 238 2.93 35.88 20.56
CA LEU A 238 2.04 35.12 21.43
C LEU A 238 0.93 35.98 22.03
N SER A 239 1.19 37.28 22.26
CA SER A 239 0.16 38.24 22.69
C SER A 239 -1.01 38.41 21.69
N ARG A 240 -0.84 37.96 20.44
CA ARG A 240 -1.82 38.02 19.35
C ARG A 240 -2.41 36.65 18.99
N VAL A 241 -2.17 35.63 19.80
CA VAL A 241 -2.72 34.29 19.63
C VAL A 241 -3.76 34.02 20.72
N GLU A 242 -5.00 33.79 20.32
CA GLU A 242 -6.14 33.60 21.20
C GLU A 242 -6.48 32.12 21.39
N ASN A 243 -6.98 31.79 22.58
CA ASN A 243 -7.40 30.45 23.00
C ASN A 243 -6.28 29.39 23.02
N ILE A 244 -5.04 29.82 23.31
CA ILE A 244 -3.92 28.94 23.64
C ILE A 244 -3.51 29.14 25.10
N GLN A 245 -2.78 28.19 25.67
CA GLN A 245 -2.08 28.37 26.94
C GLN A 245 -0.63 28.76 26.68
N VAL A 246 -0.11 29.71 27.44
CA VAL A 246 1.31 30.14 27.36
C VAL A 246 1.94 30.03 28.74
N ALA A 247 3.10 29.38 28.82
CA ALA A 247 3.91 29.27 30.03
C ALA A 247 5.31 29.80 29.78
N ASN A 248 5.69 30.86 30.50
CA ASN A 248 7.01 31.47 30.37
C ASN A 248 7.95 30.91 31.46
N ASN A 249 9.14 30.48 31.06
CA ASN A 249 10.26 30.19 31.95
C ASN A 249 11.13 31.44 32.14
N ASP A 250 11.77 31.56 33.31
CA ASP A 250 12.66 32.70 33.61
C ASP A 250 14.02 32.59 32.91
N CYS A 251 14.38 31.39 32.47
CA CYS A 251 15.58 31.09 31.69
C CYS A 251 15.33 29.91 30.75
N ASN A 252 16.25 29.67 29.82
CA ASN A 252 16.17 28.52 28.91
C ASN A 252 16.46 27.21 29.68
N LEU A 253 15.41 26.45 29.98
CA LEU A 253 15.51 25.16 30.68
C LEU A 253 15.84 23.98 29.75
N GLY A 254 15.95 24.23 28.44
CA GLY A 254 16.12 23.19 27.42
C GLY A 254 14.79 22.57 26.97
N PHE A 255 14.89 21.64 26.01
CA PHE A 255 13.73 21.01 25.37
C PHE A 255 12.94 20.13 26.36
N GLY A 256 13.62 19.19 27.02
CA GLY A 256 12.97 18.20 27.88
C GLY A 256 12.18 18.83 29.05
N GLU A 257 12.77 19.79 29.76
CA GLU A 257 12.10 20.45 30.89
C GLU A 257 10.94 21.35 30.45
N ALA A 258 11.05 22.04 29.31
CA ALA A 258 9.95 22.81 28.74
C ALA A 258 8.77 21.88 28.38
N CYS A 259 9.05 20.75 27.73
CA CYS A 259 8.06 19.72 27.44
C CYS A 259 7.43 19.15 28.72
N ASN A 260 8.23 18.84 29.75
CA ASN A 260 7.73 18.37 31.05
C ASN A 260 6.78 19.36 31.72
N ARG A 261 7.09 20.67 31.65
CA ARG A 261 6.23 21.72 32.18
C ARG A 261 4.91 21.79 31.40
N GLY A 262 4.96 21.77 30.08
CA GLY A 262 3.77 21.76 29.23
C GLY A 262 2.88 20.53 29.45
N ALA A 263 3.47 19.35 29.58
CA ALA A 263 2.74 18.11 29.85
C ALA A 263 2.02 18.10 31.20
N LYS A 264 2.52 18.82 32.21
CA LYS A 264 1.82 19.00 33.49
C LYS A 264 0.58 19.89 33.35
N MET A 265 0.57 20.81 32.40
CA MET A 265 -0.56 21.70 32.09
C MET A 265 -1.59 21.09 31.13
N ALA A 266 -1.20 20.05 30.39
CA ALA A 266 -2.05 19.33 29.44
C ALA A 266 -3.35 18.84 30.09
N ARG A 267 -4.50 19.00 29.42
CA ARG A 267 -5.78 18.39 29.82
C ARG A 267 -6.15 17.15 29.01
N GLY A 268 -5.52 16.97 27.83
CA GLY A 268 -5.83 15.88 26.91
C GLY A 268 -5.50 14.48 27.45
N GLU A 269 -6.20 13.50 26.89
CA GLU A 269 -5.88 12.06 27.04
C GLU A 269 -4.45 11.79 26.52
N PHE A 270 -4.12 12.41 25.39
CA PHE A 270 -2.81 12.35 24.77
C PHE A 270 -2.06 13.68 24.90
N VAL A 271 -0.73 13.59 24.99
CA VAL A 271 0.18 14.71 24.81
C VAL A 271 0.93 14.55 23.50
N CYS A 272 0.95 15.59 22.68
CA CYS A 272 1.76 15.65 21.46
C CYS A 272 2.87 16.68 21.68
N PHE A 273 4.12 16.25 21.71
CA PHE A 273 5.26 17.15 21.67
C PHE A 273 5.51 17.55 20.23
N LEU A 274 5.63 18.85 19.97
CA LEU A 274 5.79 19.39 18.63
C LEU A 274 6.77 20.55 18.66
N ASN A 275 7.90 20.44 17.97
CA ASN A 275 8.87 21.53 17.90
C ASN A 275 8.27 22.76 17.21
N ASN A 276 8.72 23.96 17.60
CA ASN A 276 8.21 25.22 17.04
C ASN A 276 8.58 25.45 15.56
N ASP A 277 9.53 24.67 15.00
CA ASP A 277 9.95 24.68 13.60
C ASP A 277 9.38 23.51 12.77
N THR A 278 8.21 23.02 13.18
CA THR A 278 7.47 21.97 12.46
C THR A 278 6.16 22.48 11.87
N LEU A 279 5.73 21.84 10.79
CA LEU A 279 4.47 22.13 10.09
C LEU A 279 3.72 20.83 9.86
N GLY A 280 2.55 20.67 10.49
CA GLY A 280 1.68 19.52 10.28
C GLY A 280 1.00 19.55 8.91
N THR A 281 0.90 18.40 8.24
CA THR A 281 0.10 18.27 7.00
C THR A 281 -1.36 17.92 7.31
N PRO A 282 -2.33 18.13 6.41
CA PRO A 282 -3.73 17.83 6.73
C PRO A 282 -3.97 16.41 7.29
N GLY A 283 -4.74 16.30 8.37
CA GLY A 283 -5.13 15.05 9.06
C GLY A 283 -4.03 14.35 9.86
N TRP A 284 -2.84 14.94 9.98
CA TRP A 284 -1.67 14.29 10.60
C TRP A 284 -1.93 13.88 12.06
N LEU A 285 -2.55 14.74 12.87
CA LEU A 285 -2.76 14.47 14.28
C LEU A 285 -3.83 13.41 14.48
N SER A 286 -4.88 13.46 13.67
CA SER A 286 -5.98 12.50 13.64
C SER A 286 -5.45 11.08 13.41
N VAL A 287 -4.55 10.93 12.44
CA VAL A 287 -3.89 9.64 12.12
C VAL A 287 -3.01 9.13 13.27
N LEU A 288 -2.27 10.02 13.96
CA LEU A 288 -1.46 9.61 15.11
C LEU A 288 -2.34 9.12 16.27
N VAL A 289 -3.47 9.80 16.54
CA VAL A 289 -4.43 9.41 17.58
C VAL A 289 -5.14 8.11 17.22
N GLU A 290 -5.55 7.92 15.96
CA GLU A 290 -6.11 6.66 15.44
C GLU A 290 -5.14 5.50 15.69
N THR A 291 -3.85 5.72 15.40
CA THR A 291 -2.80 4.72 15.63
C THR A 291 -2.64 4.40 17.11
N ALA A 292 -2.58 5.41 17.97
CA ALA A 292 -2.42 5.22 19.41
C ALA A 292 -3.63 4.53 20.06
N ARG A 293 -4.85 4.70 19.52
CA ARG A 293 -6.07 4.07 20.02
C ARG A 293 -6.31 2.66 19.50
N SER A 294 -5.92 2.38 18.26
CA SER A 294 -6.17 1.08 17.63
C SER A 294 -5.27 -0.05 18.18
N GLU A 295 -4.14 0.28 18.80
CA GLU A 295 -3.19 -0.67 19.38
C GLU A 295 -3.01 -0.43 20.89
N PRO A 296 -3.60 -1.27 21.78
CA PRO A 296 -3.48 -1.12 23.23
C PRO A 296 -2.05 -1.12 23.76
N ARG A 297 -1.09 -1.75 23.05
CA ARG A 297 0.33 -1.75 23.42
C ARG A 297 1.10 -0.55 22.87
N CYS A 298 0.45 0.39 22.20
CA CYS A 298 1.13 1.58 21.68
C CYS A 298 1.51 2.51 22.84
N GLY A 299 2.82 2.64 23.08
CA GLY A 299 3.35 3.55 24.09
C GLY A 299 3.70 4.95 23.56
N GLY A 300 3.95 5.06 22.25
CA GLY A 300 4.12 6.34 21.57
C GLY A 300 4.18 6.20 20.05
N VAL A 301 3.80 7.26 19.33
CA VAL A 301 3.72 7.29 17.87
C VAL A 301 4.45 8.51 17.33
N GLY A 302 5.28 8.32 16.31
CA GLY A 302 5.88 9.41 15.54
C GLY A 302 5.47 9.37 14.07
N PRO A 303 5.39 10.55 13.42
CA PRO A 303 5.05 10.67 12.00
C PRO A 303 6.28 10.42 11.09
N LYS A 304 6.04 10.45 9.78
CA LYS A 304 7.07 10.71 8.78
C LYS A 304 7.54 12.16 8.87
N LEU A 305 8.83 12.36 9.07
CA LEU A 305 9.44 13.68 9.07
C LEU A 305 10.09 13.97 7.73
N VAL A 306 9.74 15.11 7.14
CA VAL A 306 10.20 15.52 5.80
C VAL A 306 10.82 16.91 5.90
N HIS A 307 11.95 17.13 5.26
CA HIS A 307 12.53 18.46 5.14
C HIS A 307 11.71 19.31 4.16
N PRO A 308 11.71 20.66 4.26
CA PRO A 308 11.04 21.51 3.26
C PRO A 308 11.54 21.33 1.82
N SER A 309 12.71 20.71 1.64
CA SER A 309 13.22 20.29 0.32
C SER A 309 12.43 19.12 -0.31
N GLY A 310 11.50 18.50 0.42
CA GLY A 310 10.81 17.28 0.00
C GLY A 310 11.65 16.00 0.15
N ARG A 311 12.78 16.07 0.85
CA ARG A 311 13.61 14.90 1.19
C ARG A 311 13.22 14.37 2.55
N LEU A 312 13.26 13.05 2.70
CA LEU A 312 12.99 12.39 3.97
C LEU A 312 14.01 12.82 5.02
N GLN A 313 13.55 13.18 6.21
CA GLN A 313 14.42 13.42 7.36
C GLN A 313 14.54 12.15 8.19
N GLU A 314 13.40 11.56 8.54
CA GLU A 314 13.32 10.42 9.45
C GLU A 314 12.02 9.63 9.17
N ALA A 315 12.18 8.33 8.92
CA ALA A 315 11.10 7.36 8.92
C ALA A 315 11.21 6.48 10.18
N GLY A 316 11.12 7.12 11.35
CA GLY A 316 11.56 6.55 12.62
C GLY A 316 13.08 6.40 12.71
N GLY A 317 13.54 6.11 13.92
CA GLY A 317 14.96 6.07 14.26
C GLY A 317 15.48 4.66 14.55
N ILE A 318 16.78 4.48 14.34
CA ILE A 318 17.56 3.28 14.66
C ILE A 318 18.57 3.63 15.76
N LEU A 319 18.74 2.74 16.72
CA LEU A 319 19.78 2.83 17.75
C LEU A 319 20.88 1.80 17.54
N TRP A 320 22.09 2.18 17.95
CA TRP A 320 23.26 1.33 17.85
C TRP A 320 23.85 1.00 19.22
N ARG A 321 24.63 -0.08 19.27
CA ARG A 321 25.29 -0.59 20.49
C ARG A 321 26.15 0.45 21.22
N ASP A 322 26.70 1.40 20.49
CA ASP A 322 27.56 2.46 21.00
C ASP A 322 26.76 3.71 21.48
N GLY A 323 25.43 3.62 21.51
CA GLY A 323 24.50 4.67 21.89
C GLY A 323 24.30 5.76 20.83
N SER A 324 24.88 5.63 19.63
CA SER A 324 24.54 6.50 18.51
C SER A 324 23.15 6.17 17.97
N ASN A 325 22.56 7.13 17.26
CA ASN A 325 21.27 7.01 16.63
C ASN A 325 21.33 7.46 15.15
N LEU A 326 20.32 7.04 14.38
CA LEU A 326 20.17 7.37 12.96
C LEU A 326 18.70 7.57 12.65
N GLY A 327 18.33 8.73 12.10
CA GLY A 327 17.04 8.91 11.43
C GLY A 327 17.02 8.08 10.15
N TYR A 328 16.21 7.01 10.11
CA TYR A 328 16.22 6.06 9.00
C TYR A 328 15.72 6.75 7.72
N GLY A 329 16.43 6.52 6.61
CA GLY A 329 16.10 7.08 5.31
C GLY A 329 16.47 8.55 5.12
N ARG A 330 17.29 9.15 5.99
CA ARG A 330 17.68 10.55 5.87
C ARG A 330 18.22 10.89 4.47
N ASN A 331 17.69 11.96 3.88
CA ASN A 331 17.89 12.43 2.50
C ASN A 331 17.36 11.53 1.37
N ALA A 332 16.68 10.43 1.68
CA ALA A 332 16.04 9.59 0.67
C ALA A 332 14.75 10.23 0.14
N ASN A 333 14.11 9.56 -0.82
CA ASN A 333 12.79 9.93 -1.28
C ASN A 333 11.73 9.43 -0.28
N PRO A 334 10.89 10.31 0.29
CA PRO A 334 9.93 9.92 1.32
C PRO A 334 8.84 8.96 0.85
N THR A 335 8.66 8.76 -0.46
CA THR A 335 7.66 7.86 -1.05
C THR A 335 8.24 6.51 -1.47
N ASP A 336 9.52 6.23 -1.15
CA ASP A 336 10.09 4.91 -1.43
C ASP A 336 9.42 3.88 -0.50
N PRO A 337 9.15 2.66 -1.00
CA PRO A 337 8.28 1.70 -0.31
C PRO A 337 8.78 1.28 1.08
N GLU A 338 10.09 1.35 1.30
CA GLU A 338 10.75 1.07 2.56
C GLU A 338 10.45 2.07 3.69
N TYR A 339 9.89 3.24 3.36
CA TYR A 339 9.55 4.29 4.32
C TYR A 339 8.05 4.48 4.51
N ASP A 340 7.22 3.73 3.78
CA ASP A 340 5.79 4.03 3.62
C ASP A 340 4.82 3.03 4.29
N TYR A 341 5.31 2.15 5.16
CA TYR A 341 4.47 1.22 5.95
C TYR A 341 4.62 1.42 7.47
N VAL A 342 3.55 1.12 8.21
CA VAL A 342 3.50 1.20 9.67
C VAL A 342 4.40 0.13 10.29
N ARG A 343 5.23 0.50 11.27
CA ARG A 343 6.13 -0.46 11.94
C ARG A 343 6.57 0.01 13.32
N ASP A 344 7.16 -0.91 14.07
CA ASP A 344 7.81 -0.57 15.34
C ASP A 344 9.24 -0.11 15.08
N VAL A 345 9.67 0.94 15.77
CA VAL A 345 10.99 1.54 15.60
C VAL A 345 11.70 1.69 16.94
N ASP A 346 13.00 2.03 16.92
CA ASP A 346 13.73 2.25 18.16
C ASP A 346 13.27 3.50 18.90
N TYR A 347 13.09 4.58 18.15
CA TYR A 347 12.61 5.83 18.67
C TYR A 347 11.95 6.63 17.54
N CYS A 348 11.16 7.61 17.93
CA CYS A 348 10.76 8.71 17.06
C CYS A 348 11.30 9.99 17.70
N SER A 349 11.80 10.91 16.88
CA SER A 349 12.39 12.14 17.41
C SER A 349 11.37 13.03 18.11
N GLY A 350 11.84 13.82 19.07
CA GLY A 350 11.04 14.81 19.80
C GLY A 350 10.48 15.94 18.93
N ALA A 351 10.82 15.99 17.62
CA ALA A 351 10.28 16.97 16.69
C ALA A 351 8.75 16.85 16.56
N CYS A 352 8.22 15.63 16.53
CA CYS A 352 6.80 15.36 16.66
C CYS A 352 6.58 13.97 17.28
N PHE A 353 6.01 13.91 18.48
CA PHE A 353 5.80 12.66 19.20
C PHE A 353 4.51 12.68 20.02
N LEU A 354 3.60 11.75 19.75
CA LEU A 354 2.33 11.58 20.45
C LEU A 354 2.40 10.40 21.41
N MET A 355 1.92 10.57 22.64
CA MET A 355 1.75 9.46 23.58
C MET A 355 0.64 9.73 24.60
N ARG A 356 0.17 8.68 25.29
CA ARG A 356 -0.79 8.83 26.39
C ARG A 356 -0.16 9.65 27.52
N LYS A 357 -0.89 10.66 28.01
CA LYS A 357 -0.39 11.58 29.02
C LYS A 357 -0.07 10.88 30.34
N ASP A 358 -0.94 9.97 30.78
CA ASP A 358 -0.75 9.19 32.01
C ASP A 358 0.52 8.32 31.96
N LEU A 359 0.80 7.70 30.82
CA LEU A 359 2.02 6.94 30.58
C LEU A 359 3.25 7.84 30.63
N PHE A 360 3.22 9.01 29.98
CA PHE A 360 4.34 9.96 30.02
C PHE A 360 4.69 10.36 31.46
N LEU A 361 3.66 10.68 32.26
CA LEU A 361 3.84 11.01 33.67
C LEU A 361 4.33 9.83 34.50
N ALA A 362 3.81 8.62 34.26
CA ALA A 362 4.22 7.40 34.94
C ALA A 362 5.68 7.02 34.66
N LEU A 363 6.19 7.31 33.46
CA LEU A 363 7.59 7.10 33.08
C LEU A 363 8.53 8.20 33.59
N GLY A 364 8.00 9.25 34.24
CA GLY A 364 8.79 10.35 34.79
C GLY A 364 9.09 11.48 33.80
N GLY A 365 8.48 11.46 32.61
CA GLY A 365 8.68 12.45 31.54
C GLY A 365 10.04 12.38 30.86
N PHE A 366 10.45 13.48 30.23
CA PHE A 366 11.80 13.62 29.68
C PHE A 366 12.83 13.75 30.80
N ASP A 367 13.92 12.99 30.71
CA ASP A 367 14.88 12.90 31.81
C ASP A 367 15.84 14.12 31.86
N PRO A 368 15.92 14.84 32.99
CA PRO A 368 16.75 16.05 33.13
C PRO A 368 18.25 15.80 32.95
N ARG A 369 18.73 14.54 33.00
CA ARG A 369 20.14 14.18 32.74
C ARG A 369 20.64 14.66 31.37
N TYR A 370 19.73 14.90 30.41
CA TYR A 370 20.06 15.31 29.05
C TYR A 370 19.94 16.82 28.81
N ALA A 371 19.58 17.61 29.82
CA ALA A 371 19.46 19.06 29.64
C ALA A 371 20.77 19.70 29.08
N PRO A 372 20.68 20.63 28.11
CA PRO A 372 19.44 21.21 27.58
C PRO A 372 18.78 20.45 26.40
N ALA A 373 19.44 19.48 25.74
CA ALA A 373 18.90 18.78 24.56
C ALA A 373 19.69 17.52 24.18
N TYR A 374 19.11 16.72 23.28
CA TYR A 374 19.62 15.46 22.71
C TYR A 374 19.61 14.26 23.66
N CYS A 375 19.12 13.13 23.14
CA CYS A 375 18.92 11.84 23.79
C CYS A 375 17.71 11.74 24.73
N GLU A 376 17.02 12.83 25.07
CA GLU A 376 15.79 12.76 25.88
C GLU A 376 14.66 11.98 25.19
N ASP A 377 14.46 12.17 23.89
CA ASP A 377 13.48 11.43 23.08
C ASP A 377 13.81 9.94 22.97
N THR A 378 15.08 9.64 22.74
CA THR A 378 15.62 8.29 22.63
C THR A 378 15.51 7.56 23.98
N ASP A 379 15.81 8.24 25.09
CA ASP A 379 15.69 7.70 26.45
C ASP A 379 14.24 7.39 26.82
N LEU A 380 13.31 8.30 26.49
CA LEU A 380 11.88 8.07 26.68
C LEU A 380 11.40 6.87 25.86
N CYS A 381 11.80 6.76 24.59
CA CYS A 381 11.45 5.62 23.74
C CYS A 381 12.08 4.30 24.23
N MET A 382 13.26 4.33 24.86
CA MET A 382 13.82 3.16 25.56
C MET A 382 12.98 2.81 26.79
N ALA A 383 12.55 3.79 27.58
CA ALA A 383 11.72 3.56 28.77
C ALA A 383 10.33 3.01 28.43
N ILE A 384 9.69 3.50 27.36
CA ILE A 384 8.44 2.95 26.83
C ILE A 384 8.59 1.45 26.54
N ARG A 385 9.67 1.07 25.86
CA ARG A 385 9.93 -0.33 25.51
C ARG A 385 10.31 -1.19 26.70
N GLU A 386 11.00 -0.63 27.70
CA GLU A 386 11.26 -1.33 28.96
C GLU A 386 9.97 -1.64 29.74
N ALA A 387 8.89 -0.91 29.47
CA ALA A 387 7.55 -1.18 29.98
C ALA A 387 6.73 -2.14 29.08
N ASP A 388 7.37 -2.88 28.16
CA ASP A 388 6.77 -3.81 27.20
C ASP A 388 5.75 -3.16 26.22
N LEU A 389 5.88 -1.84 26.02
CA LEU A 389 5.08 -1.06 25.07
C LEU A 389 5.85 -0.78 23.76
N ARG A 390 5.10 -0.47 22.71
CA ARG A 390 5.61 -0.27 21.35
C ARG A 390 5.84 1.22 21.06
N VAL A 391 6.90 1.52 20.32
CA VAL A 391 7.11 2.85 19.70
C VAL A 391 6.84 2.67 18.21
N VAL A 392 5.82 3.35 17.70
CA VAL A 392 5.27 3.12 16.36
C VAL A 392 5.61 4.27 15.43
N TYR A 393 6.10 3.94 14.24
CA TYR A 393 6.22 4.87 13.13
C TYR A 393 4.96 4.80 12.25
N GLN A 394 4.32 5.94 12.03
CA GLN A 394 3.09 6.08 11.24
C GLN A 394 3.32 6.98 10.01
N PRO A 395 3.54 6.40 8.81
CA PRO A 395 3.90 7.15 7.61
C PRO A 395 2.76 7.96 6.97
N ARG A 396 1.49 7.67 7.27
CA ARG A 396 0.35 8.49 6.80
C ARG A 396 0.32 9.87 7.45
N ALA A 397 0.81 9.98 8.68
CA ALA A 397 1.04 11.26 9.31
C ALA A 397 2.37 11.82 8.79
N CYS A 398 2.33 12.97 8.13
CA CYS A 398 3.52 13.67 7.65
C CYS A 398 3.65 15.00 8.38
N VAL A 399 4.88 15.31 8.80
CA VAL A 399 5.21 16.60 9.42
C VAL A 399 6.47 17.12 8.75
N PHE A 400 6.41 18.36 8.27
CA PHE A 400 7.60 19.03 7.79
C PHE A 400 8.41 19.54 8.98
N HIS A 401 9.70 19.28 9.00
CA HIS A 401 10.60 19.78 10.03
C HIS A 401 11.74 20.54 9.37
N ILE A 402 11.88 21.82 9.73
CA ILE A 402 12.81 22.72 9.05
C ILE A 402 14.26 22.50 9.55
N GLU A 403 14.43 21.97 10.77
CA GLU A 403 15.70 21.56 11.38
C GLU A 403 16.72 22.72 11.44
N PHE A 404 16.46 23.70 12.31
CA PHE A 404 17.47 24.72 12.64
C PHE A 404 18.17 24.39 13.95
N GLY A 405 19.50 24.28 13.89
CA GLY A 405 20.33 24.27 15.07
C GLY A 405 20.25 25.62 15.77
N SER A 406 19.59 25.68 16.92
CA SER A 406 19.59 26.84 17.84
C SER A 406 20.96 27.10 18.48
N SER A 407 21.98 26.31 18.11
CA SER A 407 23.36 26.39 18.56
C SER A 407 24.33 26.35 17.38
N GLU A 408 25.45 27.06 17.48
CA GLU A 408 26.58 26.90 16.56
C GLU A 408 26.91 25.40 16.40
N ALA A 409 27.14 24.94 15.16
CA ALA A 409 27.27 23.52 14.84
C ALA A 409 28.30 22.78 15.73
N GLY A 410 29.34 23.47 16.20
CA GLY A 410 30.32 22.91 17.15
C GLY A 410 29.73 22.61 18.54
N HIS A 411 28.89 23.50 19.07
CA HIS A 411 28.25 23.32 20.38
C HIS A 411 27.19 22.22 20.36
N ALA A 412 26.42 22.10 19.26
CA ALA A 412 25.49 20.99 19.06
C ALA A 412 26.19 19.62 19.13
N VAL A 413 27.30 19.49 18.40
CA VAL A 413 28.09 18.24 18.35
C VAL A 413 28.66 17.89 19.73
N GLU A 414 29.21 18.87 20.45
CA GLU A 414 29.72 18.66 21.81
C GLU A 414 28.61 18.16 22.76
N LEU A 415 27.43 18.79 22.69
CA LEU A 415 26.29 18.41 23.52
C LEU A 415 25.78 16.99 23.19
N GLN A 416 25.67 16.66 21.89
CA GLN A 416 25.32 15.32 21.43
C GLN A 416 26.30 14.27 21.94
N LEU A 417 27.61 14.51 21.83
CA LEU A 417 28.64 13.59 22.32
C LEU A 417 28.56 13.39 23.84
N ARG A 418 28.40 14.49 24.59
CA ARG A 418 28.26 14.46 26.05
C ARG A 418 27.04 13.66 26.50
N ASN A 419 25.88 13.95 25.92
CA ASN A 419 24.62 13.32 26.33
C ASN A 419 24.50 11.89 25.81
N ARG A 420 25.10 11.57 24.66
CA ARG A 420 25.27 10.20 24.19
C ARG A 420 26.07 9.35 25.18
N ALA A 421 27.14 9.90 25.78
CA ALA A 421 27.90 9.19 26.81
C ALA A 421 27.04 8.88 28.05
N ARG A 422 26.20 9.84 28.48
CA ARG A 422 25.24 9.65 29.59
C ARG A 422 24.17 8.60 29.24
N PHE A 423 23.62 8.66 28.03
CA PHE A 423 22.62 7.71 27.52
C PHE A 423 23.19 6.30 27.50
N ARG A 424 24.40 6.13 26.93
CA ARG A 424 25.11 4.86 26.89
C ARG A 424 25.41 4.31 28.29
N ALA A 425 25.74 5.17 29.25
CA ALA A 425 25.98 4.77 30.62
C ALA A 425 24.70 4.21 31.28
N LYS A 426 23.55 4.90 31.12
CA LYS A 426 22.26 4.45 31.65
C LYS A 426 21.81 3.12 31.05
N TRP A 427 21.85 3.00 29.71
CA TRP A 427 21.31 1.85 28.98
C TRP A 427 22.35 0.79 28.63
N ARG A 428 23.53 0.81 29.27
CA ARG A 428 24.70 -0.01 28.89
C ARG A 428 24.38 -1.49 28.69
N LEU A 429 23.55 -2.08 29.55
CA LEU A 429 23.21 -3.50 29.47
C LEU A 429 22.28 -3.80 28.28
N LYS A 430 21.25 -2.97 28.08
CA LYS A 430 20.30 -3.11 26.97
C LYS A 430 20.97 -2.85 25.63
N LEU A 431 21.79 -1.82 25.51
CA LEU A 431 22.50 -1.50 24.25
C LEU A 431 23.42 -2.63 23.77
N ARG A 432 23.86 -3.57 24.62
CA ARG A 432 24.67 -4.73 24.19
C ARG A 432 23.94 -5.61 23.16
N GLN A 433 22.62 -5.66 23.21
CA GLN A 433 21.81 -6.46 22.29
C GLN A 433 21.57 -5.77 20.94
N TYR A 434 22.00 -4.51 20.78
CA TYR A 434 21.84 -3.76 19.55
C TYR A 434 22.96 -4.06 18.55
N PRO A 435 22.70 -3.88 17.24
CA PRO A 435 23.71 -3.97 16.20
C PRO A 435 24.80 -2.90 16.36
N ALA A 436 25.96 -3.14 15.77
CA ALA A 436 27.03 -2.13 15.72
C ALA A 436 26.71 -1.07 14.65
N ALA A 437 27.04 0.19 14.92
CA ALA A 437 26.88 1.24 13.92
C ALA A 437 27.71 0.93 12.65
N GLY A 438 27.09 1.07 11.48
CA GLY A 438 27.74 0.78 10.19
C GLY A 438 27.94 -0.71 9.90
N SER A 439 27.20 -1.61 10.56
CA SER A 439 27.23 -3.05 10.27
C SER A 439 26.59 -3.44 8.94
N GLY A 440 25.84 -2.53 8.29
CA GLY A 440 25.00 -2.87 7.13
C GLY A 440 23.66 -3.50 7.51
N GLU A 441 23.36 -3.59 8.81
CA GLU A 441 22.14 -4.22 9.35
C GLU A 441 20.95 -3.24 9.45
N GLU A 442 21.01 -2.06 8.82
CA GLU A 442 19.94 -1.06 8.84
C GLU A 442 18.59 -1.65 8.41
N TRP A 443 18.59 -2.58 7.45
CA TRP A 443 17.40 -3.28 6.96
C TRP A 443 16.67 -4.11 8.01
N LEU A 444 17.43 -4.70 8.94
CA LEU A 444 16.89 -5.44 10.07
C LEU A 444 16.54 -4.51 11.23
N ALA A 445 17.36 -3.48 11.47
CA ALA A 445 17.24 -2.60 12.61
C ALA A 445 16.09 -1.58 12.49
N ARG A 446 15.68 -1.22 11.27
CA ARG A 446 14.57 -0.27 10.99
C ARG A 446 13.20 -0.72 11.46
N ASP A 447 13.01 -2.02 11.68
CA ASP A 447 11.74 -2.63 12.05
C ASP A 447 11.94 -3.57 13.24
N ARG A 448 11.46 -3.12 14.39
CA ARG A 448 11.60 -3.81 15.68
C ARG A 448 10.54 -4.85 15.96
N ARG A 449 9.56 -5.02 15.07
CA ARG A 449 8.53 -6.03 15.27
C ARG A 449 9.21 -7.39 15.45
N GLU A 450 8.70 -8.16 16.41
CA GLU A 450 9.11 -9.54 16.62
C GLU A 450 8.27 -10.43 15.70
N GLY A 451 8.91 -11.40 15.04
CA GLY A 451 8.22 -12.34 14.17
C GLY A 451 9.09 -12.82 13.02
N ARG A 452 8.59 -13.83 12.31
CA ARG A 452 9.22 -14.31 11.07
C ARG A 452 8.88 -13.38 9.91
N ARG A 453 9.85 -13.16 9.04
CA ARG A 453 9.74 -12.33 7.84
C ARG A 453 9.34 -13.18 6.64
N ILE A 454 8.26 -12.80 5.97
CA ILE A 454 7.75 -13.52 4.81
C ILE A 454 7.71 -12.58 3.61
N LEU A 455 8.37 -12.98 2.53
CA LEU A 455 8.21 -12.33 1.22
C LEU A 455 7.07 -13.00 0.48
N VAL A 456 6.02 -12.24 0.17
CA VAL A 456 4.90 -12.70 -0.66
C VAL A 456 5.03 -12.09 -2.05
N ALA A 457 5.08 -12.92 -3.09
CA ALA A 457 5.19 -12.48 -4.48
C ALA A 457 3.97 -12.90 -5.31
N ASP A 458 3.36 -11.93 -6.01
CA ASP A 458 2.21 -12.13 -6.91
C ASP A 458 2.27 -11.10 -8.05
N ASP A 459 1.32 -11.14 -8.99
CA ASP A 459 1.33 -10.36 -10.22
C ASP A 459 1.36 -8.86 -10.00
N ARG A 460 0.62 -8.38 -8.98
CA ARG A 460 0.38 -6.97 -8.70
C ARG A 460 -0.18 -6.82 -7.30
N VAL A 461 -0.19 -5.59 -6.78
CA VAL A 461 -0.87 -5.26 -5.51
C VAL A 461 -2.32 -5.78 -5.55
N PRO A 462 -2.71 -6.69 -4.65
CA PRO A 462 -4.04 -7.29 -4.68
C PRO A 462 -5.08 -6.29 -4.17
N ASP A 463 -6.12 -6.11 -4.99
CA ASP A 463 -7.30 -5.31 -4.67
C ASP A 463 -8.56 -6.19 -4.84
N ALA A 464 -9.50 -6.08 -3.91
CA ALA A 464 -10.71 -6.91 -3.91
C ALA A 464 -11.63 -6.60 -5.11
N GLY A 465 -11.63 -5.37 -5.62
CA GLY A 465 -12.43 -4.96 -6.77
C GLY A 465 -11.98 -5.56 -8.11
N LEU A 466 -10.73 -6.04 -8.22
CA LEU A 466 -10.20 -6.62 -9.46
C LEU A 466 -10.77 -8.02 -9.77
N GLY A 467 -11.29 -8.75 -8.78
CA GLY A 467 -11.74 -10.14 -8.94
C GLY A 467 -10.60 -11.12 -9.25
N SER A 468 -10.88 -12.22 -9.97
CA SER A 468 -9.86 -13.16 -10.52
C SER A 468 -8.77 -13.62 -9.53
N GLY A 469 -9.15 -13.93 -8.29
CA GLY A 469 -8.25 -14.39 -7.24
C GLY A 469 -7.61 -13.29 -6.39
N PHE A 470 -7.67 -12.02 -6.79
CA PHE A 470 -7.13 -10.91 -5.99
C PHE A 470 -7.85 -10.66 -4.65
N PRO A 471 -9.17 -10.86 -4.50
CA PRO A 471 -9.80 -10.88 -3.18
C PRO A 471 -9.19 -11.91 -2.23
N ARG A 472 -8.89 -13.12 -2.74
CA ARG A 472 -8.24 -14.16 -1.95
C ARG A 472 -6.82 -13.75 -1.57
N ALA A 473 -6.02 -13.28 -2.53
CA ALA A 473 -4.65 -12.81 -2.28
C ALA A 473 -4.60 -11.67 -1.25
N ARG A 474 -5.56 -10.75 -1.32
CA ARG A 474 -5.75 -9.67 -0.32
C ARG A 474 -5.98 -10.25 1.08
N THR A 475 -6.97 -11.14 1.23
CA THR A 475 -7.28 -11.76 2.53
C THR A 475 -6.14 -12.64 3.05
N LEU A 476 -5.34 -13.25 2.17
CA LEU A 476 -4.13 -13.99 2.53
C LEU A 476 -3.10 -13.05 3.18
N LEU A 477 -2.80 -11.90 2.55
CA LEU A 477 -1.88 -10.90 3.11
C LEU A 477 -2.35 -10.35 4.46
N GLU A 478 -3.64 -10.00 4.57
CA GLU A 478 -4.25 -9.54 5.81
C GLU A 478 -4.14 -10.61 6.92
N SER A 479 -4.36 -11.87 6.56
CA SER A 479 -4.24 -13.01 7.46
C SER A 479 -2.81 -13.17 7.98
N LEU A 480 -1.82 -13.12 7.08
CA LEU A 480 -0.40 -13.20 7.44
C LEU A 480 0.00 -12.08 8.42
N ALA A 481 -0.36 -10.83 8.11
CA ALA A 481 -0.06 -9.70 8.98
C ALA A 481 -0.74 -9.85 10.36
N SER A 482 -2.01 -10.28 10.40
CA SER A 482 -2.74 -10.48 11.66
C SER A 482 -2.21 -11.63 12.51
N LEU A 483 -1.53 -12.61 11.90
CA LEU A 483 -0.83 -13.70 12.59
C LEU A 483 0.51 -13.27 13.19
N GLY A 484 0.92 -12.00 13.01
CA GLY A 484 2.17 -11.46 13.53
C GLY A 484 3.39 -11.70 12.65
N TYR A 485 3.21 -12.16 11.40
CA TYR A 485 4.31 -12.21 10.44
C TYR A 485 4.66 -10.80 9.95
N ILE A 486 5.95 -10.57 9.72
CA ILE A 486 6.45 -9.34 9.11
C ILE A 486 6.45 -9.56 7.60
N VAL A 487 5.43 -9.02 6.93
CA VAL A 487 5.19 -9.30 5.51
C VAL A 487 5.78 -8.22 4.62
N THR A 488 6.55 -8.64 3.62
CA THR A 488 6.89 -7.81 2.47
C THR A 488 6.17 -8.37 1.24
N PHE A 489 5.46 -7.52 0.51
CA PHE A 489 4.79 -7.87 -0.73
C PHE A 489 5.59 -7.39 -1.94
N LEU A 490 5.87 -8.29 -2.89
CA LEU A 490 6.59 -8.03 -4.13
C LEU A 490 5.66 -8.24 -5.34
N PRO A 491 5.20 -7.16 -6.00
CA PRO A 491 4.56 -7.28 -7.30
C PRO A 491 5.59 -7.69 -8.37
N LEU A 492 5.30 -8.73 -9.15
CA LEU A 492 6.22 -9.28 -10.16
C LEU A 492 5.95 -8.74 -11.58
N ASN A 493 4.68 -8.60 -11.96
CA ASN A 493 4.28 -8.27 -13.34
C ASN A 493 3.89 -6.80 -13.50
N ASN A 494 3.08 -6.27 -12.59
CA ASN A 494 2.75 -4.85 -12.53
C ASN A 494 3.19 -4.28 -11.19
N VAL A 495 4.36 -3.64 -11.21
CA VAL A 495 5.00 -3.03 -10.04
C VAL A 495 4.39 -1.70 -9.64
N THR A 496 3.39 -1.19 -10.37
CA THR A 496 2.77 0.11 -10.06
C THR A 496 1.96 0.02 -8.78
N ALA A 497 2.05 1.04 -7.93
CA ALA A 497 1.16 1.18 -6.77
C ALA A 497 -0.30 1.28 -7.26
N LEU A 498 -1.20 0.57 -6.59
CA LEU A 498 -2.65 0.64 -6.83
C LEU A 498 -3.33 1.22 -5.59
N GLU A 499 -3.71 2.49 -5.64
CA GLU A 499 -4.38 3.15 -4.51
C GLU A 499 -5.91 2.94 -4.56
N PRO A 500 -6.58 2.78 -3.40
CA PRO A 500 -6.03 2.83 -2.04
C PRO A 500 -5.41 1.51 -1.56
N ALA A 501 -5.48 0.43 -2.34
CA ALA A 501 -5.07 -0.91 -1.92
C ALA A 501 -3.63 -0.99 -1.39
N THR A 502 -2.66 -0.29 -2.02
CA THR A 502 -1.28 -0.20 -1.55
C THR A 502 -1.21 0.44 -0.16
N SER A 503 -1.76 1.65 -0.01
CA SER A 503 -1.76 2.37 1.27
C SER A 503 -2.45 1.57 2.36
N GLU A 504 -3.55 0.88 2.06
CA GLU A 504 -4.23 0.03 3.05
C GLU A 504 -3.36 -1.14 3.53
N LEU A 505 -2.64 -1.84 2.64
CA LEU A 505 -1.69 -2.89 3.04
C LEU A 505 -0.56 -2.31 3.89
N GLN A 506 -0.04 -1.15 3.50
CA GLN A 506 0.99 -0.44 4.25
C GLN A 506 0.53 -0.03 5.66
N GLN A 507 -0.76 0.28 5.84
CA GLN A 507 -1.35 0.54 7.15
C GLN A 507 -1.51 -0.70 8.03
N LEU A 508 -1.62 -1.88 7.43
CA LEU A 508 -1.49 -3.16 8.14
C LEU A 508 -0.02 -3.49 8.50
N GLY A 509 0.91 -2.61 8.14
CA GLY A 509 2.34 -2.77 8.35
C GLY A 509 3.02 -3.70 7.34
N ILE A 510 2.38 -3.94 6.19
CA ILE A 510 2.95 -4.71 5.09
C ILE A 510 3.80 -3.78 4.22
N GLU A 511 5.07 -4.12 4.03
CA GLU A 511 5.93 -3.37 3.11
C GLU A 511 5.59 -3.77 1.66
N VAL A 512 5.06 -2.84 0.86
CA VAL A 512 4.69 -3.10 -0.54
C VAL A 512 5.78 -2.56 -1.47
N LEU A 513 6.53 -3.43 -2.14
CA LEU A 513 7.62 -3.06 -3.04
C LEU A 513 7.12 -2.57 -4.42
N HIS A 514 6.36 -1.48 -4.41
CA HIS A 514 5.92 -0.82 -5.65
C HIS A 514 7.05 0.01 -6.29
N GLY A 515 6.91 0.33 -7.58
CA GLY A 515 7.86 1.12 -8.35
C GLY A 515 9.22 0.45 -8.60
N VAL A 516 9.33 -0.87 -8.38
CA VAL A 516 10.59 -1.61 -8.54
C VAL A 516 10.95 -1.73 -10.01
N LYS A 517 12.02 -1.03 -10.42
CA LYS A 517 12.54 -1.09 -11.79
C LYS A 517 13.30 -2.39 -12.10
N ASN A 518 14.01 -2.92 -11.10
CA ASN A 518 14.81 -4.14 -11.22
C ASN A 518 14.58 -5.02 -9.99
N ILE A 519 13.83 -6.11 -10.16
CA ILE A 519 13.48 -7.03 -9.08
C ILE A 519 14.72 -7.72 -8.52
N ARG A 520 15.66 -8.15 -9.38
CA ARG A 520 16.89 -8.83 -8.93
C ARG A 520 17.77 -7.91 -8.09
N GLU A 521 17.95 -6.67 -8.51
CA GLU A 521 18.68 -5.67 -7.72
C GLU A 521 17.98 -5.39 -6.39
N ARG A 522 16.65 -5.33 -6.38
CA ARG A 522 15.91 -5.12 -5.13
C ARG A 522 16.03 -6.30 -4.18
N LEU A 523 16.07 -7.54 -4.70
CA LEU A 523 16.29 -8.75 -3.90
C LEU A 523 17.74 -8.83 -3.38
N SER A 524 18.73 -8.43 -4.18
CA SER A 524 20.14 -8.46 -3.76
C SER A 524 20.45 -7.51 -2.60
N GLN A 525 19.72 -6.39 -2.50
CA GLN A 525 19.77 -5.47 -1.37
C GLN A 525 19.17 -6.05 -0.08
N ARG A 526 18.51 -7.22 -0.16
CA ARG A 526 17.74 -7.86 0.93
C ARG A 526 18.16 -9.32 1.12
N HIS A 527 19.47 -9.56 1.02
CA HIS A 527 20.04 -10.87 1.19
C HIS A 527 19.75 -11.42 2.60
N ASP A 528 19.33 -12.68 2.69
CA ASP A 528 18.97 -13.38 3.95
C ASP A 528 17.98 -12.64 4.86
N LEU A 529 17.13 -11.79 4.28
CA LEU A 529 16.15 -11.02 5.06
C LEU A 529 14.94 -11.87 5.46
N TYR A 530 14.53 -12.81 4.61
CA TYR A 530 13.26 -13.53 4.75
C TYR A 530 13.46 -14.93 5.30
N ASP A 531 12.62 -15.31 6.27
CA ASP A 531 12.57 -16.67 6.81
C ASP A 531 11.75 -17.60 5.88
N ALA A 532 10.78 -17.06 5.15
CA ALA A 532 10.04 -17.76 4.09
C ALA A 532 9.76 -16.88 2.87
N ILE A 533 9.55 -17.54 1.74
CA ILE A 533 9.04 -16.95 0.50
C ILE A 533 7.74 -17.65 0.11
N LEU A 534 6.72 -16.89 -0.23
CA LEU A 534 5.44 -17.37 -0.72
C LEU A 534 5.25 -16.83 -2.14
N VAL A 535 5.30 -17.72 -3.14
CA VAL A 535 5.13 -17.34 -4.54
C VAL A 535 3.78 -17.84 -5.02
N SER A 536 2.95 -16.89 -5.47
CA SER A 536 1.58 -17.15 -5.91
C SER A 536 1.49 -17.25 -7.43
N ARG A 537 0.67 -18.21 -7.88
CA ARG A 537 0.31 -18.52 -9.28
C ARG A 537 1.40 -19.26 -10.07
N PRO A 538 1.02 -20.19 -10.98
CA PRO A 538 1.97 -21.05 -11.68
C PRO A 538 2.97 -20.31 -12.57
N HIS A 539 2.55 -19.26 -13.27
CA HIS A 539 3.45 -18.52 -14.14
C HIS A 539 4.52 -17.74 -13.36
N ASN A 540 4.34 -17.50 -12.06
CA ASN A 540 5.34 -16.85 -11.21
C ASN A 540 6.33 -17.82 -10.56
N ALA A 541 6.08 -19.14 -10.60
CA ALA A 541 6.94 -20.14 -9.95
C ALA A 541 8.41 -20.10 -10.41
N HIS A 542 8.69 -19.61 -11.63
CA HIS A 542 10.06 -19.42 -12.12
C HIS A 542 10.88 -18.39 -11.32
N TRP A 543 10.22 -17.55 -10.50
CA TRP A 543 10.89 -16.62 -9.58
C TRP A 543 11.40 -17.28 -8.30
N ILE A 544 10.89 -18.46 -7.92
CA ILE A 544 11.33 -19.19 -6.72
C ILE A 544 12.87 -19.34 -6.69
N PRO A 545 13.54 -19.91 -7.72
CA PRO A 545 14.99 -20.04 -7.71
C PRO A 545 15.71 -18.68 -7.71
N VAL A 546 15.13 -17.65 -8.32
CA VAL A 546 15.71 -16.29 -8.35
C VAL A 546 15.68 -15.63 -6.98
N ILE A 547 14.59 -15.81 -6.24
CA ILE A 547 14.46 -15.28 -4.87
C ILE A 547 15.39 -16.07 -3.93
N LYS A 548 15.45 -17.40 -4.09
CA LYS A 548 16.36 -18.28 -3.33
C LYS A 548 17.84 -17.98 -3.58
N GLU A 549 18.21 -17.44 -4.74
CA GLU A 549 19.58 -16.96 -5.01
C GLU A 549 20.07 -15.95 -3.95
N PHE A 550 19.17 -15.10 -3.46
CA PHE A 550 19.47 -14.07 -2.45
C PHE A 550 18.98 -14.43 -1.05
N ASN A 551 18.11 -15.44 -0.91
CA ASN A 551 17.60 -15.93 0.37
C ASN A 551 17.67 -17.47 0.41
N PRO A 552 18.89 -18.05 0.37
CA PRO A 552 19.09 -19.50 0.25
C PRO A 552 18.51 -20.31 1.40
N GLU A 553 18.37 -19.73 2.59
CA GLU A 553 17.82 -20.39 3.79
C GLU A 553 16.31 -20.16 3.97
N ALA A 554 15.63 -19.46 3.06
CA ALA A 554 14.20 -19.23 3.20
C ALA A 554 13.39 -20.49 2.87
N ALA A 555 12.42 -20.84 3.72
CA ALA A 555 11.42 -21.87 3.41
C ALA A 555 10.56 -21.43 2.21
N VAL A 556 10.19 -22.37 1.35
CA VAL A 556 9.43 -22.10 0.12
C VAL A 556 7.98 -22.54 0.30
N ILE A 557 7.05 -21.62 0.12
CA ILE A 557 5.61 -21.91 0.09
C ILE A 557 5.11 -21.59 -1.32
N TYR A 558 4.50 -22.57 -1.96
CA TYR A 558 3.93 -22.39 -3.29
C TYR A 558 2.42 -22.25 -3.19
N ASP A 559 1.89 -21.08 -3.54
CA ASP A 559 0.45 -20.87 -3.66
C ASP A 559 0.04 -21.12 -5.11
N ALA A 560 -0.58 -22.27 -5.34
CA ALA A 560 -0.99 -22.70 -6.66
C ALA A 560 -2.05 -21.76 -7.26
N GLU A 561 -2.90 -21.15 -6.42
CA GLU A 561 -4.10 -20.38 -6.77
C GLU A 561 -5.16 -21.15 -7.57
N ALA A 562 -4.75 -21.94 -8.55
CA ALA A 562 -5.55 -22.86 -9.32
C ALA A 562 -4.66 -23.86 -10.08
N VAL A 563 -5.19 -25.05 -10.39
CA VAL A 563 -4.60 -25.95 -11.40
C VAL A 563 -5.25 -25.70 -12.76
N PHE A 564 -4.58 -24.93 -13.63
CA PHE A 564 -5.13 -24.40 -14.87
C PHE A 564 -5.30 -25.42 -15.98
N CYS A 565 -4.45 -26.45 -16.06
CA CYS A 565 -4.53 -27.42 -17.16
C CYS A 565 -5.87 -28.17 -17.22
N LEU A 566 -6.56 -28.32 -16.08
CA LEU A 566 -7.89 -28.93 -16.01
C LEU A 566 -8.94 -28.01 -16.64
N ARG A 567 -8.89 -26.71 -16.36
CA ARG A 567 -9.76 -25.72 -17.00
C ARG A 567 -9.51 -25.65 -18.50
N ASP A 568 -8.25 -25.62 -18.92
CA ASP A 568 -7.90 -25.49 -20.33
C ASP A 568 -8.43 -26.69 -21.14
N ALA A 569 -8.42 -27.90 -20.56
CA ALA A 569 -9.04 -29.07 -21.17
C ALA A 569 -10.56 -28.91 -21.31
N LEU A 570 -11.26 -28.51 -20.26
CA LEU A 570 -12.71 -28.27 -20.30
C LEU A 570 -13.09 -27.14 -21.27
N GLN A 571 -12.28 -26.07 -21.34
CA GLN A 571 -12.49 -24.97 -22.28
C GLN A 571 -12.33 -25.46 -23.72
N ALA A 572 -11.29 -26.25 -24.01
CA ALA A 572 -11.07 -26.81 -25.34
C ALA A 572 -12.25 -27.68 -25.79
N GLU A 573 -12.79 -28.53 -24.91
CA GLU A 573 -13.98 -29.34 -25.19
C GLU A 573 -15.19 -28.46 -25.53
N VAL A 574 -15.43 -27.41 -24.74
CA VAL A 574 -16.52 -26.46 -24.95
C VAL A 574 -16.40 -25.66 -26.26
N GLU A 575 -15.17 -25.35 -26.67
CA GLU A 575 -14.86 -24.67 -27.93
C GLU A 575 -14.86 -25.62 -29.14
N GLY A 576 -15.14 -26.92 -28.94
CA GLY A 576 -15.14 -27.93 -30.00
C GLY A 576 -13.74 -28.23 -30.55
N LYS A 577 -12.68 -27.90 -29.80
CA LYS A 577 -11.30 -28.27 -30.13
C LYS A 577 -11.09 -29.75 -29.82
N ASN A 578 -10.25 -30.42 -30.60
CA ASN A 578 -9.92 -31.80 -30.33
C ASN A 578 -9.31 -31.95 -28.92
N PRO A 579 -9.80 -32.89 -28.10
CA PRO A 579 -9.23 -33.11 -26.77
C PRO A 579 -7.78 -33.54 -26.91
N LEU A 580 -6.93 -33.05 -26.00
CA LEU A 580 -5.54 -33.46 -25.97
C LEU A 580 -5.45 -34.97 -25.74
N PRO A 581 -4.49 -35.67 -26.39
CA PRO A 581 -4.26 -37.09 -26.13
C PRO A 581 -4.05 -37.34 -24.62
N PRO A 582 -4.60 -38.44 -24.04
CA PRO A 582 -4.52 -38.67 -22.58
C PRO A 582 -3.11 -38.62 -21.99
N LEU A 583 -2.11 -39.03 -22.76
CA LEU A 583 -0.70 -38.94 -22.36
C LEU A 583 -0.21 -37.49 -22.26
N GLU A 584 -0.62 -36.63 -23.19
CA GLU A 584 -0.24 -35.23 -23.20
C GLU A 584 -0.94 -34.46 -22.07
N SER A 585 -2.22 -34.72 -21.81
CA SER A 585 -2.95 -34.16 -20.67
C SER A 585 -2.29 -34.53 -19.34
N LYS A 586 -1.92 -35.80 -19.16
CA LYS A 586 -1.15 -36.25 -17.98
C LYS A 586 0.21 -35.57 -17.86
N ARG A 587 0.90 -35.33 -18.99
CA ARG A 587 2.20 -34.65 -19.02
C ARG A 587 2.06 -33.18 -18.62
N ARG A 588 1.04 -32.47 -19.10
CA ARG A 588 0.77 -31.08 -18.73
C ARG A 588 0.43 -30.94 -17.25
N LEU A 589 -0.45 -31.81 -16.74
CA LEU A 589 -0.78 -31.83 -15.31
C LEU A 589 0.46 -32.08 -14.44
N ARG A 590 1.27 -33.11 -14.76
CA ARG A 590 2.52 -33.35 -14.02
C ARG A 590 3.48 -32.17 -14.06
N LYS A 591 3.60 -31.50 -15.20
CA LYS A 591 4.47 -30.32 -15.35
C LYS A 591 3.98 -29.14 -14.49
N GLU A 592 2.67 -28.97 -14.34
CA GLU A 592 2.11 -27.93 -13.48
C GLU A 592 2.29 -28.28 -12.00
N LEU A 593 2.03 -29.53 -11.61
CA LEU A 593 2.24 -29.99 -10.22
C LEU A 593 3.73 -29.96 -9.82
N SER A 594 4.66 -30.20 -10.76
CA SER A 594 6.10 -30.14 -10.49
C SER A 594 6.63 -28.75 -10.14
N LEU A 595 5.82 -27.69 -10.31
CA LEU A 595 6.18 -26.35 -9.82
C LEU A 595 6.31 -26.29 -8.30
N ALA A 596 5.72 -27.27 -7.59
CA ALA A 596 5.80 -27.41 -6.15
C ALA A 596 6.93 -28.32 -5.68
N ASP A 597 7.75 -28.91 -6.57
CA ASP A 597 8.74 -29.94 -6.19
C ASP A 597 9.77 -29.44 -5.17
N ASP A 598 10.14 -28.15 -5.26
CA ASP A 598 11.09 -27.51 -4.34
C ASP A 598 10.41 -26.78 -3.17
N ALA A 599 9.08 -26.92 -3.02
CA ALA A 599 8.33 -26.25 -1.96
C ALA A 599 8.30 -27.07 -0.65
N ASN A 600 8.30 -26.38 0.48
CA ASN A 600 8.09 -26.93 1.82
C ASN A 600 6.60 -27.09 2.16
N ALA A 601 5.73 -26.32 1.50
CA ALA A 601 4.28 -26.46 1.60
C ALA A 601 3.59 -25.93 0.33
N VAL A 602 2.39 -26.44 0.06
CA VAL A 602 1.52 -25.96 -1.01
C VAL A 602 0.24 -25.37 -0.45
N ILE A 603 -0.19 -24.25 -1.00
CA ILE A 603 -1.54 -23.73 -0.82
C ILE A 603 -2.33 -24.05 -2.09
N ALA A 604 -3.30 -24.95 -1.95
CA ALA A 604 -4.31 -25.26 -2.96
C ALA A 604 -5.62 -24.57 -2.60
N VAL A 605 -6.56 -24.43 -3.54
CA VAL A 605 -7.81 -23.72 -3.25
C VAL A 605 -9.02 -24.66 -3.10
N SER A 606 -8.87 -25.94 -3.47
CA SER A 606 -9.92 -26.96 -3.26
C SER A 606 -9.36 -28.30 -2.80
N GLU A 607 -10.23 -29.14 -2.25
CA GLU A 607 -9.91 -30.51 -1.84
C GLU A 607 -9.50 -31.40 -3.02
N GLN A 608 -10.10 -31.15 -4.20
CA GLN A 608 -9.72 -31.83 -5.43
C GLN A 608 -8.26 -31.52 -5.81
N GLU A 609 -7.86 -30.25 -5.73
CA GLU A 609 -6.48 -29.84 -5.98
C GLU A 609 -5.52 -30.38 -4.92
N ARG A 610 -5.92 -30.39 -3.64
CA ARG A 610 -5.15 -31.04 -2.57
C ARG A 610 -4.83 -32.48 -2.94
N ALA A 611 -5.84 -33.24 -3.35
CA ALA A 611 -5.65 -34.63 -3.74
C ALA A 611 -4.68 -34.80 -4.94
N LEU A 612 -4.63 -33.84 -5.87
CA LEU A 612 -3.67 -33.87 -6.98
C LEU A 612 -2.23 -33.64 -6.50
N PHE A 613 -2.01 -32.63 -5.67
CA PHE A 613 -0.67 -32.35 -5.11
C PHE A 613 -0.20 -33.46 -4.18
N THR A 614 -1.04 -33.94 -3.26
CA THR A 614 -0.72 -35.07 -2.37
C THR A 614 -0.42 -36.36 -3.15
N LYS A 615 -1.09 -36.58 -4.29
CA LYS A 615 -0.78 -37.73 -5.16
C LYS A 615 0.55 -37.56 -5.90
N HIS A 616 0.93 -36.34 -6.26
CA HIS A 616 2.18 -36.04 -6.94
C HIS A 616 3.37 -36.13 -5.99
N ASN A 617 3.22 -35.58 -4.78
CA ASN A 617 4.19 -35.68 -3.70
C ASN A 617 3.44 -35.93 -2.36
N PRO A 618 3.47 -37.15 -1.80
CA PRO A 618 2.78 -37.45 -0.53
C PRO A 618 3.38 -36.78 0.70
N ASP A 619 4.64 -36.35 0.63
CA ASP A 619 5.39 -35.81 1.77
C ASP A 619 5.22 -34.29 1.90
N ILE A 620 4.72 -33.62 0.86
CA ILE A 620 4.49 -32.18 0.91
C ILE A 620 3.17 -31.86 1.63
N PRO A 621 3.17 -31.03 2.68
CA PRO A 621 1.94 -30.57 3.30
C PRO A 621 1.17 -29.67 2.33
N VAL A 622 -0.14 -29.88 2.23
CA VAL A 622 -1.01 -29.12 1.34
C VAL A 622 -2.18 -28.54 2.12
N LEU A 623 -2.21 -27.21 2.22
CA LEU A 623 -3.32 -26.45 2.81
C LEU A 623 -4.38 -26.17 1.76
N VAL A 624 -5.65 -26.33 2.11
CA VAL A 624 -6.76 -25.82 1.29
C VAL A 624 -7.15 -24.43 1.80
N TRP A 625 -6.79 -23.40 1.05
CA TRP A 625 -7.12 -22.01 1.32
C TRP A 625 -7.86 -21.37 0.14
N GLY A 626 -9.19 -21.49 0.12
CA GLY A 626 -10.01 -21.02 -0.99
C GLY A 626 -10.56 -19.60 -0.85
N ALA A 627 -11.14 -19.30 0.32
CA ALA A 627 -11.75 -18.03 0.65
C ALA A 627 -11.76 -17.84 2.18
N SER A 628 -11.77 -16.59 2.63
CA SER A 628 -11.88 -16.23 4.05
C SER A 628 -12.94 -15.15 4.18
N ILE A 629 -14.15 -15.53 4.59
CA ILE A 629 -15.32 -14.64 4.57
C ILE A 629 -16.32 -14.96 5.69
N LEU A 630 -16.83 -13.91 6.35
CA LEU A 630 -17.88 -14.05 7.36
C LEU A 630 -19.27 -14.10 6.73
N THR A 631 -20.16 -14.89 7.33
CA THR A 631 -21.59 -14.80 7.02
C THR A 631 -22.19 -13.51 7.55
N ARG A 632 -23.14 -12.93 6.81
CA ARG A 632 -23.93 -11.79 7.32
C ARG A 632 -24.75 -12.20 8.55
N ASN A 633 -24.80 -11.31 9.54
CA ASN A 633 -25.63 -11.51 10.75
C ASN A 633 -27.12 -11.43 10.44
N ALA A 634 -27.52 -10.60 9.47
CA ALA A 634 -28.88 -10.49 8.97
C ALA A 634 -28.85 -10.44 7.44
N SER A 635 -29.70 -11.24 6.81
CA SER A 635 -29.93 -11.23 5.36
C SER A 635 -31.41 -10.97 5.09
N PRO A 636 -31.76 -10.24 4.01
CA PRO A 636 -33.15 -10.05 3.63
C PRO A 636 -33.92 -11.37 3.48
N SER A 637 -35.21 -11.35 3.83
CA SER A 637 -36.07 -12.52 3.73
C SER A 637 -36.35 -12.90 2.27
N PHE A 638 -36.89 -14.10 2.06
CA PHE A 638 -37.35 -14.56 0.76
C PHE A 638 -38.28 -13.54 0.06
N ASP A 639 -39.22 -12.95 0.81
CA ASP A 639 -40.24 -12.04 0.27
C ASP A 639 -39.67 -10.65 -0.07
N ALA A 640 -38.59 -10.24 0.60
CA ALA A 640 -37.89 -8.98 0.33
C ALA A 640 -37.03 -9.03 -0.95
N ARG A 641 -36.74 -10.25 -1.43
CA ARG A 641 -35.91 -10.51 -2.61
C ARG A 641 -36.78 -10.86 -3.80
N ARG A 642 -36.37 -10.51 -5.01
CA ARG A 642 -37.16 -10.80 -6.23
C ARG A 642 -36.35 -11.20 -7.45
N ASP A 643 -35.14 -10.71 -7.63
CA ASP A 643 -34.45 -10.79 -8.93
C ASP A 643 -33.45 -11.96 -9.02
N TYR A 644 -32.92 -12.25 -10.20
CA TYR A 644 -31.79 -13.14 -10.42
C TYR A 644 -30.49 -12.33 -10.48
N LEU A 645 -29.37 -12.92 -10.07
CA LEU A 645 -28.06 -12.27 -10.09
C LEU A 645 -27.00 -13.15 -10.75
N PHE A 646 -26.19 -12.51 -11.59
CA PHE A 646 -24.91 -13.02 -12.07
C PHE A 646 -23.82 -11.99 -11.76
N LEU A 647 -22.66 -12.44 -11.29
CA LEU A 647 -21.53 -11.59 -10.91
C LEU A 647 -20.23 -12.13 -11.54
N GLY A 648 -19.34 -11.25 -12.03
CA GLY A 648 -17.97 -11.63 -12.38
C GLY A 648 -17.24 -10.60 -13.25
N SER A 649 -15.93 -10.77 -13.44
CA SER A 649 -15.19 -10.02 -14.46
C SER A 649 -15.60 -10.53 -15.84
N LEU A 650 -16.22 -9.69 -16.67
CA LEU A 650 -16.96 -10.13 -17.85
C LEU A 650 -16.14 -10.08 -19.15
N ALA A 651 -14.92 -9.55 -19.13
CA ALA A 651 -14.10 -9.36 -20.34
C ALA A 651 -13.74 -10.67 -21.05
N THR A 652 -13.46 -11.71 -20.25
CA THR A 652 -12.82 -12.93 -20.71
C THR A 652 -13.50 -14.18 -20.14
N PRO A 653 -13.33 -15.34 -20.79
CA PRO A 653 -13.69 -16.61 -20.20
C PRO A 653 -12.99 -16.84 -18.84
N PRO A 654 -13.63 -17.54 -17.89
CA PRO A 654 -14.86 -18.33 -18.06
C PRO A 654 -16.17 -17.55 -17.84
N ASN A 655 -16.11 -16.34 -17.27
CA ASN A 655 -17.33 -15.59 -16.94
C ASN A 655 -18.06 -15.08 -18.19
N ALA A 656 -17.32 -14.65 -19.22
CA ALA A 656 -17.91 -14.24 -20.49
C ALA A 656 -18.72 -15.38 -21.14
N ASP A 657 -18.20 -16.61 -21.10
CA ASP A 657 -18.90 -17.80 -21.61
C ASP A 657 -20.17 -18.09 -20.81
N ALA A 658 -20.06 -18.12 -19.48
CA ALA A 658 -21.19 -18.39 -18.59
C ALA A 658 -22.30 -17.34 -18.75
N LEU A 659 -21.94 -16.06 -18.91
CA LEU A 659 -22.90 -15.00 -19.19
C LEU A 659 -23.59 -15.21 -20.54
N ARG A 660 -22.84 -15.56 -21.59
CA ARG A 660 -23.41 -15.84 -22.90
C ARG A 660 -24.39 -17.02 -22.85
N LEU A 661 -24.01 -18.13 -22.20
CA LEU A 661 -24.91 -19.28 -22.00
C LEU A 661 -26.18 -18.87 -21.24
N LEU A 662 -26.02 -18.03 -20.21
CA LEU A 662 -27.12 -17.52 -19.41
C LEU A 662 -28.10 -16.68 -20.25
N LEU A 663 -27.59 -15.76 -21.08
CA LEU A 663 -28.40 -14.86 -21.89
C LEU A 663 -29.02 -15.54 -23.12
N ASP A 664 -28.26 -16.41 -23.80
CA ASP A 664 -28.70 -17.02 -25.06
C ASP A 664 -29.64 -18.21 -24.85
N ALA A 665 -29.43 -19.02 -23.79
CA ALA A 665 -30.06 -20.33 -23.67
C ALA A 665 -30.90 -20.51 -22.40
N ILE A 666 -30.52 -19.91 -21.26
CA ILE A 666 -31.17 -20.18 -19.96
C ILE A 666 -32.24 -19.13 -19.65
N PHE A 667 -31.88 -17.85 -19.63
CA PHE A 667 -32.74 -16.77 -19.14
C PHE A 667 -33.96 -16.45 -20.03
N PRO A 668 -33.92 -16.60 -21.38
CA PRO A 668 -35.10 -16.39 -22.22
C PRO A 668 -36.31 -17.22 -21.76
N ALA A 669 -36.11 -18.50 -21.43
CA ALA A 669 -37.16 -19.39 -20.94
C ALA A 669 -37.61 -19.07 -19.50
N ILE A 670 -36.72 -18.56 -18.65
CA ILE A 670 -37.08 -18.09 -17.29
C ILE A 670 -38.00 -16.87 -17.40
N ARG A 671 -37.69 -15.92 -18.29
CA ARG A 671 -38.47 -14.70 -18.53
C ARG A 671 -39.89 -14.97 -19.02
N GLU A 672 -40.11 -16.04 -19.78
CA GLU A 672 -41.47 -16.44 -20.20
C GLU A 672 -42.38 -16.82 -19.04
N ARG A 673 -41.81 -17.22 -17.90
CA ARG A 673 -42.56 -17.71 -16.72
C ARG A 673 -42.46 -16.79 -15.50
N SER A 674 -41.54 -15.83 -15.50
CA SER A 674 -41.27 -14.95 -14.36
C SER A 674 -41.05 -13.50 -14.78
N ASN A 675 -41.64 -12.57 -14.03
CA ASN A 675 -41.41 -11.12 -14.17
C ASN A 675 -40.17 -10.64 -13.38
N ALA A 676 -39.32 -11.56 -12.91
CA ALA A 676 -38.07 -11.23 -12.23
C ALA A 676 -37.01 -10.78 -13.24
N ARG A 677 -36.16 -9.84 -12.84
CA ARG A 677 -35.06 -9.36 -13.69
C ARG A 677 -33.80 -10.17 -13.47
N LEU A 678 -32.95 -10.28 -14.47
CA LEU A 678 -31.56 -10.71 -14.30
C LEU A 678 -30.69 -9.47 -14.15
N THR A 679 -30.05 -9.31 -13.00
CA THR A 679 -29.01 -8.30 -12.81
C THR A 679 -27.65 -8.95 -13.06
N VAL A 680 -26.86 -8.34 -13.93
CA VAL A 680 -25.50 -8.77 -14.29
C VAL A 680 -24.55 -7.70 -13.80
N VAL A 681 -23.76 -8.05 -12.78
CA VAL A 681 -22.80 -7.17 -12.13
C VAL A 681 -21.39 -7.54 -12.57
N GLY A 682 -20.62 -6.55 -13.01
CA GLY A 682 -19.26 -6.75 -13.47
C GLY A 682 -18.89 -5.97 -14.73
N ALA A 683 -17.60 -5.78 -14.95
CA ALA A 683 -17.04 -5.06 -16.09
C ALA A 683 -15.70 -5.65 -16.55
N PRO A 684 -15.26 -5.30 -17.77
CA PRO A 684 -16.04 -4.70 -18.86
C PRO A 684 -17.06 -5.69 -19.44
N VAL A 685 -18.24 -5.21 -19.83
CA VAL A 685 -19.26 -6.02 -20.53
C VAL A 685 -18.79 -6.21 -21.98
N PRO A 686 -18.69 -7.45 -22.50
CA PRO A 686 -18.27 -7.70 -23.88
C PRO A 686 -19.20 -7.02 -24.89
N ALA A 687 -18.64 -6.44 -25.95
CA ALA A 687 -19.41 -5.81 -27.04
C ALA A 687 -20.36 -6.79 -27.77
N SER A 688 -20.03 -8.08 -27.75
CA SER A 688 -20.87 -9.17 -28.27
C SER A 688 -22.06 -9.52 -27.37
N THR A 689 -22.15 -8.93 -26.18
CA THR A 689 -23.35 -8.99 -25.34
C THR A 689 -24.39 -8.07 -25.96
N THR A 690 -24.98 -8.49 -27.07
CA THR A 690 -26.18 -7.83 -27.59
C THR A 690 -27.23 -7.99 -26.50
N ALA A 691 -27.63 -6.88 -25.89
CA ALA A 691 -28.82 -6.86 -25.05
C ALA A 691 -29.99 -7.29 -25.94
N ALA A 692 -30.29 -8.59 -25.96
CA ALA A 692 -31.35 -9.16 -26.76
C ALA A 692 -32.70 -8.59 -26.29
N ASP A 693 -33.12 -7.52 -26.98
CA ASP A 693 -34.49 -7.24 -27.38
C ASP A 693 -35.60 -7.29 -26.31
N ALA A 694 -35.36 -6.74 -25.11
CA ALA A 694 -36.45 -6.20 -24.29
C ALA A 694 -35.93 -5.17 -23.26
N PRO A 695 -36.41 -3.92 -23.27
CA PRO A 695 -36.10 -2.95 -22.22
C PRO A 695 -36.57 -3.46 -20.84
N GLY A 696 -35.62 -3.72 -19.93
CA GLY A 696 -35.89 -3.84 -18.49
C GLY A 696 -35.88 -5.24 -17.85
N SER A 697 -35.75 -6.35 -18.61
CA SER A 697 -35.65 -7.70 -18.03
C SER A 697 -34.23 -8.13 -17.66
N VAL A 698 -33.22 -7.59 -18.34
CA VAL A 698 -31.79 -7.77 -18.00
C VAL A 698 -31.20 -6.40 -17.68
N VAL A 699 -30.49 -6.30 -16.56
CA VAL A 699 -29.86 -5.06 -16.09
C VAL A 699 -28.35 -5.29 -16.01
N LEU A 700 -27.60 -4.56 -16.85
CA LEU A 700 -26.14 -4.55 -16.84
C LEU A 700 -25.68 -3.35 -16.02
N THR A 701 -24.94 -3.57 -14.94
CA THR A 701 -24.52 -2.47 -14.05
C THR A 701 -23.15 -1.91 -14.41
N GLY A 702 -22.31 -2.71 -15.09
CA GLY A 702 -20.87 -2.44 -15.18
C GLY A 702 -20.17 -2.67 -13.85
N TYR A 703 -19.04 -1.99 -13.66
CA TYR A 703 -18.26 -2.03 -12.43
C TYR A 703 -19.02 -1.34 -11.30
N VAL A 704 -19.01 -1.93 -10.11
CA VAL A 704 -19.62 -1.37 -8.90
C VAL A 704 -18.64 -1.48 -7.75
N ASN A 705 -18.63 -0.47 -6.87
CA ASN A 705 -17.76 -0.46 -5.68
C ASN A 705 -18.29 -1.36 -4.56
N ASP A 706 -19.60 -1.62 -4.53
CA ASP A 706 -20.24 -2.47 -3.52
C ASP A 706 -21.28 -3.37 -4.18
N VAL A 707 -21.09 -4.69 -4.02
CA VAL A 707 -21.98 -5.73 -4.53
C VAL A 707 -23.13 -6.06 -3.57
N SER A 708 -23.05 -5.60 -2.32
CA SER A 708 -24.01 -5.91 -1.25
C SER A 708 -25.46 -5.61 -1.61
N PRO A 709 -25.80 -4.44 -2.20
CA PRO A 709 -27.18 -4.12 -2.55
C PRO A 709 -27.77 -5.11 -3.58
N PHE A 710 -26.92 -5.68 -4.43
CA PHE A 710 -27.33 -6.64 -5.45
C PHE A 710 -27.59 -8.03 -4.85
N PHE A 711 -26.76 -8.46 -3.89
CA PHE A 711 -27.04 -9.66 -3.10
C PHE A 711 -28.32 -9.55 -2.27
N ASP A 712 -28.62 -8.35 -1.76
CA ASP A 712 -29.79 -8.12 -0.91
C ASP A 712 -31.10 -8.10 -1.69
N ARG A 713 -31.06 -7.70 -2.96
CA ARG A 713 -32.24 -7.64 -3.85
C ARG A 713 -32.52 -8.95 -4.58
N ALA A 714 -31.47 -9.70 -4.91
CA ALA A 714 -31.60 -10.95 -5.65
C ALA A 714 -32.16 -12.07 -4.76
N ARG A 715 -33.01 -12.92 -5.34
CA ARG A 715 -33.53 -14.13 -4.74
C ARG A 715 -32.70 -15.35 -5.11
N VAL A 716 -32.11 -15.39 -6.31
CA VAL A 716 -31.31 -16.53 -6.76
C VAL A 716 -30.04 -16.04 -7.46
N PHE A 717 -28.89 -16.58 -7.06
CA PHE A 717 -27.62 -16.42 -7.76
C PHE A 717 -27.45 -17.52 -8.82
N LEU A 718 -27.02 -17.16 -10.03
CA LEU A 718 -26.86 -18.09 -11.15
C LEU A 718 -25.39 -18.20 -11.54
N ALA A 719 -24.85 -19.42 -11.60
CA ALA A 719 -23.47 -19.69 -12.02
C ALA A 719 -23.39 -20.91 -12.97
N PRO A 720 -23.73 -20.76 -14.25
CA PRO A 720 -23.78 -21.86 -15.23
C PRO A 720 -22.42 -22.15 -15.91
N HIS A 721 -21.31 -21.97 -15.20
CA HIS A 721 -19.96 -22.07 -15.77
C HIS A 721 -19.66 -23.48 -16.30
N ARG A 722 -19.27 -23.57 -17.57
CA ARG A 722 -18.93 -24.86 -18.23
C ARG A 722 -17.47 -25.28 -18.04
N PHE A 723 -16.61 -24.31 -17.78
CA PHE A 723 -15.20 -24.48 -17.42
C PHE A 723 -14.82 -23.39 -16.42
N ALA A 724 -13.91 -23.69 -15.50
CA ALA A 724 -13.39 -22.78 -14.49
C ALA A 724 -12.15 -23.43 -13.85
N ALA A 725 -11.25 -22.61 -13.32
CA ALA A 725 -10.17 -23.06 -12.44
C ALA A 725 -10.26 -22.26 -11.13
N GLY A 726 -9.64 -22.79 -10.08
CA GLY A 726 -9.57 -22.15 -8.78
C GLY A 726 -10.91 -22.15 -8.05
N VAL A 727 -11.02 -21.30 -7.03
CA VAL A 727 -12.22 -21.23 -6.18
C VAL A 727 -13.26 -20.29 -6.77
N PRO A 728 -14.54 -20.71 -6.83
CA PRO A 728 -15.63 -19.85 -7.29
C PRO A 728 -16.02 -18.83 -6.21
N TYR A 729 -15.12 -17.89 -5.92
CA TYR A 729 -15.22 -16.91 -4.84
C TYR A 729 -16.55 -16.14 -4.86
N LYS A 730 -17.03 -15.75 -6.04
CA LYS A 730 -18.34 -15.08 -6.24
C LYS A 730 -19.55 -15.89 -5.74
N VAL A 731 -19.47 -17.23 -5.79
CA VAL A 731 -20.52 -18.12 -5.28
C VAL A 731 -20.43 -18.17 -3.76
N ILE A 732 -19.21 -18.22 -3.21
CA ILE A 732 -18.96 -18.18 -1.76
C ILE A 732 -19.47 -16.86 -1.18
N GLU A 733 -19.20 -15.73 -1.83
CA GLU A 733 -19.74 -14.42 -1.44
C GLU A 733 -21.27 -14.38 -1.44
N ALA A 734 -21.91 -14.91 -2.49
CA ALA A 734 -23.37 -14.99 -2.54
C ALA A 734 -23.93 -15.85 -1.40
N MET A 735 -23.35 -17.03 -1.16
CA MET A 735 -23.72 -17.90 -0.04
C MET A 735 -23.51 -17.22 1.32
N ALA A 736 -22.40 -16.50 1.51
CA ALA A 736 -22.09 -15.75 2.74
C ALA A 736 -23.05 -14.58 2.98
N ALA A 737 -23.57 -13.97 1.90
CA ALA A 737 -24.64 -12.98 1.94
C ALA A 737 -26.04 -13.59 2.18
N GLY A 738 -26.12 -14.92 2.28
CA GLY A 738 -27.37 -15.65 2.45
C GLY A 738 -28.23 -15.64 1.20
N LEU A 739 -27.62 -15.68 0.01
CA LEU A 739 -28.28 -15.78 -1.29
C LEU A 739 -28.14 -17.21 -1.84
N PRO A 740 -29.24 -17.99 -1.94
CA PRO A 740 -29.23 -19.32 -2.56
C PRO A 740 -28.79 -19.32 -4.03
N CYS A 741 -28.08 -20.39 -4.41
CA CYS A 741 -27.40 -20.50 -5.70
C CYS A 741 -27.92 -21.67 -6.55
N VAL A 742 -27.94 -21.46 -7.87
CA VAL A 742 -27.98 -22.55 -8.87
C VAL A 742 -26.64 -22.60 -9.60
N LEU A 743 -26.00 -23.76 -9.55
CA LEU A 743 -24.62 -23.99 -9.98
C LEU A 743 -24.56 -25.00 -11.11
N SER A 744 -23.52 -24.94 -11.94
CA SER A 744 -23.16 -26.07 -12.81
C SER A 744 -22.57 -27.24 -12.00
N PRO A 745 -22.58 -28.48 -12.52
CA PRO A 745 -21.94 -29.63 -11.87
C PRO A 745 -20.46 -29.38 -11.56
N LEU A 746 -19.77 -28.64 -12.43
CA LEU A 746 -18.37 -28.25 -12.23
C LEU A 746 -18.17 -27.43 -10.96
N LEU A 747 -18.94 -26.34 -10.78
CA LEU A 747 -18.79 -25.48 -9.60
C LEU A 747 -19.28 -26.17 -8.34
N ALA A 748 -20.29 -27.04 -8.44
CA ALA A 748 -20.78 -27.84 -7.33
C ALA A 748 -19.70 -28.81 -6.82
N GLN A 749 -18.97 -29.44 -7.75
CA GLN A 749 -17.83 -30.29 -7.41
C GLN A 749 -16.69 -29.49 -6.74
N GLN A 750 -16.34 -28.32 -7.27
CA GLN A 750 -15.28 -27.47 -6.71
C GLN A 750 -15.57 -26.97 -5.28
N LEU A 751 -16.85 -26.74 -4.97
CA LEU A 751 -17.31 -26.33 -3.63
C LEU A 751 -17.68 -27.50 -2.73
N GLU A 752 -17.69 -28.73 -3.26
CA GLU A 752 -18.17 -29.94 -2.58
C GLU A 752 -19.59 -29.77 -2.00
N VAL A 753 -20.49 -29.21 -2.81
CA VAL A 753 -21.90 -29.01 -2.44
C VAL A 753 -22.81 -30.02 -3.12
N THR A 754 -23.90 -30.36 -2.45
CA THR A 754 -24.85 -31.38 -2.90
C THR A 754 -26.12 -30.75 -3.44
N ASP A 755 -26.63 -31.27 -4.56
CA ASP A 755 -27.91 -30.83 -5.15
C ASP A 755 -29.06 -31.00 -4.17
N GLY A 756 -29.81 -29.92 -3.94
CA GLY A 756 -30.94 -29.89 -3.01
C GLY A 756 -30.59 -29.67 -1.54
N ALA A 757 -29.29 -29.61 -1.20
CA ALA A 757 -28.79 -29.39 0.15
C ALA A 757 -28.25 -27.96 0.34
N GLU A 758 -27.04 -27.64 -0.14
CA GLU A 758 -26.41 -26.30 -0.03
C GLU A 758 -26.63 -25.44 -1.27
N ALA A 759 -26.95 -26.05 -2.42
CA ALA A 759 -27.26 -25.38 -3.67
C ALA A 759 -28.18 -26.27 -4.53
N LEU A 760 -28.71 -25.74 -5.62
CA LEU A 760 -29.22 -26.57 -6.71
C LEU A 760 -28.17 -26.70 -7.81
N VAL A 761 -28.01 -27.89 -8.37
CA VAL A 761 -26.99 -28.19 -9.39
C VAL A 761 -27.68 -28.51 -10.71
N GLY A 762 -27.63 -27.60 -11.68
CA GLY A 762 -28.29 -27.77 -12.97
C GLY A 762 -27.40 -28.48 -13.98
N ASP A 763 -27.76 -29.71 -14.36
CA ASP A 763 -27.05 -30.46 -15.41
C ASP A 763 -27.61 -30.14 -16.81
N GLY A 764 -26.88 -29.31 -17.55
CA GLY A 764 -27.33 -28.79 -18.85
C GLY A 764 -28.37 -27.67 -18.74
N VAL A 765 -28.73 -27.11 -19.89
CA VAL A 765 -29.58 -25.89 -19.98
C VAL A 765 -30.97 -26.12 -19.39
N ASP A 766 -31.59 -27.26 -19.70
CA ASP A 766 -32.98 -27.55 -19.32
C ASP A 766 -33.15 -27.80 -17.82
N ASP A 767 -32.26 -28.56 -17.21
CA ASP A 767 -32.31 -28.80 -15.77
C ASP A 767 -31.96 -27.52 -14.99
N PHE A 768 -30.95 -26.78 -15.45
CA PHE A 768 -30.54 -25.52 -14.82
C PHE A 768 -31.67 -24.49 -14.79
N ARG A 769 -32.39 -24.28 -15.90
CA ARG A 769 -33.54 -23.34 -15.92
C ARG A 769 -34.67 -23.79 -15.00
N LEU A 770 -34.98 -25.09 -14.95
CA LEU A 770 -36.06 -25.62 -14.09
C LEU A 770 -35.71 -25.45 -12.62
N LYS A 771 -34.46 -25.70 -12.24
CA LYS A 771 -33.95 -25.48 -10.88
C LYS A 771 -33.93 -23.98 -10.52
N ALA A 772 -33.55 -23.10 -11.45
CA ALA A 772 -33.60 -21.64 -11.23
C ALA A 772 -35.02 -21.11 -11.00
N LEU A 773 -36.03 -21.61 -11.74
CA LEU A 773 -37.43 -21.28 -11.49
C LEU A 773 -37.91 -21.85 -10.16
N ARG A 774 -37.66 -23.14 -9.90
CA ARG A 774 -38.07 -23.80 -8.67
C ARG A 774 -37.51 -23.11 -7.42
N LEU A 775 -36.22 -22.79 -7.40
CA LEU A 775 -35.59 -22.12 -6.26
C LEU A 775 -36.13 -20.70 -6.03
N HIS A 776 -36.59 -20.04 -7.10
CA HIS A 776 -37.16 -18.71 -7.03
C HIS A 776 -38.60 -18.69 -6.47
N GLU A 777 -39.35 -19.75 -6.70
CA GLU A 777 -40.78 -19.86 -6.34
C GLU A 777 -41.02 -20.62 -5.01
N ASP A 778 -40.23 -21.65 -4.73
CA ASP A 778 -40.38 -22.50 -3.54
C ASP A 778 -39.66 -21.90 -2.32
N LYS A 779 -40.40 -21.15 -1.50
CA LYS A 779 -39.91 -20.53 -0.27
C LYS A 779 -39.33 -21.53 0.73
N ALA A 780 -39.90 -22.71 0.86
CA ALA A 780 -39.44 -23.71 1.82
C ALA A 780 -38.10 -24.31 1.39
N LEU A 781 -37.98 -24.65 0.10
CA LEU A 781 -36.70 -25.06 -0.49
C LEU A 781 -35.65 -23.96 -0.34
N TRP A 782 -36.00 -22.71 -0.70
CA TRP A 782 -35.09 -21.58 -0.63
C TRP A 782 -34.51 -21.37 0.77
N LEU A 783 -35.35 -21.41 1.81
CA LEU A 783 -34.91 -21.26 3.21
C LEU A 783 -33.97 -22.39 3.64
N ARG A 784 -34.25 -23.63 3.22
CA ARG A 784 -33.38 -24.78 3.51
C ARG A 784 -32.02 -24.63 2.84
N ILE A 785 -31.99 -24.32 1.53
CA ILE A 785 -30.74 -24.09 0.79
C ILE A 785 -29.94 -22.96 1.44
N GLN A 786 -30.59 -21.84 1.78
CA GLN A 786 -29.95 -20.70 2.44
C GLN A 786 -29.28 -21.10 3.76
N GLN A 787 -30.01 -21.80 4.63
CA GLN A 787 -29.52 -22.20 5.95
C GLN A 787 -28.32 -23.15 5.86
N ASN A 788 -28.37 -24.10 4.93
CA ASN A 788 -27.29 -25.05 4.69
C ASN A 788 -26.06 -24.35 4.08
N ALA A 789 -26.25 -23.46 3.11
CA ALA A 789 -25.18 -22.66 2.53
C ALA A 789 -24.48 -21.78 3.60
N LEU A 790 -25.24 -21.09 4.44
CA LEU A 790 -24.67 -20.28 5.54
C LEU A 790 -23.89 -21.14 6.54
N ARG A 791 -24.36 -22.36 6.83
CA ARG A 791 -23.64 -23.31 7.68
C ARG A 791 -22.32 -23.72 7.04
N LEU A 792 -22.34 -24.10 5.77
CA LEU A 792 -21.12 -24.41 5.00
C LEU A 792 -20.09 -23.29 5.08
N ILE A 793 -20.52 -22.03 4.92
CA ILE A 793 -19.62 -20.87 5.01
C ILE A 793 -18.97 -20.75 6.40
N ARG A 794 -19.75 -20.85 7.48
CA ARG A 794 -19.21 -20.80 8.86
C ARG A 794 -18.31 -21.98 9.20
N ASP A 795 -18.57 -23.13 8.58
CA ASP A 795 -17.80 -24.33 8.85
C ASP A 795 -16.46 -24.32 8.12
N ARG A 796 -16.43 -23.90 6.85
CA ARG A 796 -15.28 -24.03 5.95
C ARG A 796 -14.51 -22.74 5.64
N PHE A 797 -15.15 -21.58 5.68
CA PHE A 797 -14.56 -20.33 5.19
C PHE A 797 -14.52 -19.23 6.26
N ASP A 798 -14.78 -19.57 7.53
CA ASP A 798 -14.68 -18.65 8.65
C ASP A 798 -13.25 -18.07 8.78
N PRO A 799 -13.07 -16.75 8.78
CA PRO A 799 -11.73 -16.15 8.78
C PRO A 799 -10.84 -16.54 9.96
N ALA A 800 -11.41 -16.82 11.14
CA ALA A 800 -10.59 -17.23 12.28
C ALA A 800 -10.03 -18.64 12.06
N LYS A 801 -10.88 -19.58 11.64
CA LYS A 801 -10.45 -20.95 11.31
C LYS A 801 -9.47 -20.99 10.14
N MET A 802 -9.75 -20.20 9.10
CA MET A 802 -8.85 -20.07 7.96
C MET A 802 -7.50 -19.60 8.47
N ARG A 803 -7.41 -18.41 9.10
CA ARG A 803 -6.15 -17.88 9.65
C ARG A 803 -5.36 -18.88 10.48
N GLU A 804 -6.00 -19.59 11.40
CA GLU A 804 -5.34 -20.63 12.19
C GLU A 804 -4.70 -21.72 11.30
N ALA A 805 -5.42 -22.21 10.28
CA ALA A 805 -4.90 -23.21 9.36
C ALA A 805 -3.71 -22.72 8.52
N LEU A 806 -3.67 -21.44 8.10
CA LEU A 806 -2.48 -20.87 7.44
C LEU A 806 -1.32 -20.70 8.38
N GLY A 807 -1.57 -20.24 9.60
CA GLY A 807 -0.55 -20.18 10.65
C GLY A 807 0.11 -21.55 10.82
N ASN A 808 -0.68 -22.60 11.00
CA ASN A 808 -0.21 -23.97 11.16
C ASN A 808 0.54 -24.50 9.93
N CYS A 809 0.06 -24.19 8.72
CA CYS A 809 0.73 -24.58 7.47
C CYS A 809 2.11 -23.94 7.34
N ILE A 810 2.20 -22.64 7.62
CA ILE A 810 3.46 -21.88 7.53
C ILE A 810 4.45 -22.34 8.61
N GLU A 811 3.99 -22.50 9.84
CA GLU A 811 4.82 -23.03 10.94
C GLU A 811 5.31 -24.46 10.64
N GLY A 812 4.46 -25.32 10.08
CA GLY A 812 4.86 -26.65 9.61
C GLY A 812 5.90 -26.59 8.48
N ALA A 813 5.78 -25.63 7.55
CA ALA A 813 6.78 -25.40 6.51
C ALA A 813 8.13 -25.01 7.12
N PHE A 814 8.13 -24.13 8.12
CA PHE A 814 9.33 -23.75 8.86
C PHE A 814 9.96 -24.93 9.63
N GLU A 815 9.15 -25.74 10.31
CA GLU A 815 9.63 -26.92 11.02
C GLU A 815 10.26 -27.95 10.08
N SER A 816 9.64 -28.18 8.91
CA SER A 816 10.16 -29.10 7.89
C SER A 816 11.50 -28.60 7.31
N HIS A 817 11.66 -27.29 7.16
CA HIS A 817 12.83 -26.69 6.53
C HIS A 817 14.01 -26.57 7.49
N PHE A 818 13.79 -26.07 8.70
CA PHE A 818 14.86 -25.77 9.66
C PHE A 818 15.07 -26.86 10.71
N GLY A 819 14.19 -27.86 10.79
CA GLY A 819 14.17 -28.88 11.85
C GLY A 819 13.68 -28.34 13.19
N HIS A 820 13.42 -29.23 14.15
CA HIS A 820 12.88 -28.87 15.48
C HIS A 820 13.84 -28.02 16.35
N ALA A 821 15.11 -27.84 15.96
CA ALA A 821 16.17 -27.33 16.84
C ALA A 821 16.61 -25.87 16.60
N SER A 822 16.13 -25.18 15.56
CA SER A 822 16.57 -23.81 15.20
C SER A 822 15.73 -22.70 15.86
N HIS A 823 15.43 -22.81 17.15
CA HIS A 823 14.57 -21.85 17.87
C HIS A 823 15.37 -20.64 18.39
N ASN A 824 15.76 -19.71 17.51
CA ASN A 824 16.35 -18.43 17.94
C ASN A 824 15.55 -17.17 17.51
N ARG A 825 14.41 -17.33 16.82
CA ARG A 825 13.40 -16.28 16.67
C ARG A 825 12.08 -16.84 17.22
N ARG A 826 11.52 -16.19 18.25
CA ARG A 826 10.30 -16.65 18.92
C ARG A 826 9.19 -16.81 17.87
N PRO A 827 8.41 -17.92 17.89
CA PRO A 827 7.22 -18.02 17.06
C PRO A 827 6.28 -16.85 17.37
N ALA A 828 5.55 -16.37 16.37
CA ALA A 828 4.56 -15.33 16.56
C ALA A 828 3.57 -15.78 17.65
N GLN A 829 3.48 -15.04 18.76
CA GLN A 829 2.38 -15.27 19.68
C GLN A 829 1.10 -14.90 18.92
N ILE A 830 0.23 -15.89 18.71
CA ILE A 830 -1.10 -15.69 18.13
C ILE A 830 -1.82 -14.66 19.00
N VAL A 831 -1.88 -13.41 18.53
CA VAL A 831 -2.57 -12.33 19.23
C VAL A 831 -4.06 -12.63 19.15
N ALA A 832 -4.69 -12.88 20.29
CA ALA A 832 -6.13 -13.03 20.36
C ALA A 832 -6.81 -11.77 19.80
N ALA A 833 -7.86 -11.96 19.00
CA ALA A 833 -8.63 -10.88 18.39
C ALA A 833 -9.07 -9.83 19.44
N PRO A 834 -9.11 -8.53 19.10
CA PRO A 834 -9.45 -7.48 20.05
C PRO A 834 -10.91 -7.62 20.49
N GLY A 835 -11.10 -8.01 21.75
CA GLY A 835 -12.43 -8.28 22.28
C GLY A 835 -12.40 -8.77 23.72
N THR A 836 -11.73 -8.05 24.62
CA THR A 836 -12.04 -8.03 26.07
C THR A 836 -11.20 -6.96 26.75
N THR A 837 -11.86 -5.96 27.31
CA THR A 837 -11.24 -4.88 28.11
C THR A 837 -10.59 -5.49 29.36
N GLN A 838 -9.27 -5.64 29.37
CA GLN A 838 -8.51 -5.86 30.59
C GLN A 838 -7.97 -4.52 31.10
N THR A 839 -8.43 -4.12 32.28
CA THR A 839 -7.87 -3.00 33.04
C THR A 839 -6.41 -3.28 33.38
N ILE A 840 -5.51 -2.43 32.88
CA ILE A 840 -4.07 -2.42 33.17
C ILE A 840 -3.89 -2.14 34.67
N ARG A 841 -3.21 -3.06 35.40
CA ARG A 841 -2.72 -2.80 36.76
C ARG A 841 -1.35 -2.10 36.68
N PRO A 842 -1.05 -1.15 37.58
CA PRO A 842 0.24 -0.47 37.59
C PRO A 842 1.38 -1.45 37.94
N PRO A 843 2.58 -1.30 37.34
CA PRO A 843 3.73 -2.13 37.65
C PRO A 843 4.21 -1.90 39.09
N GLN A 844 4.46 -2.99 39.81
CA GLN A 844 5.11 -2.96 41.12
C GLN A 844 6.59 -2.57 40.94
N SER A 845 7.04 -1.58 41.69
CA SER A 845 8.41 -1.09 41.70
C SER A 845 9.40 -2.20 42.12
N PRO A 846 10.56 -2.34 41.47
CA PRO A 846 11.60 -3.25 41.93
C PRO A 846 12.23 -2.72 43.22
N SER A 847 12.15 -3.51 44.29
CA SER A 847 12.83 -3.27 45.56
C SER A 847 14.35 -3.32 45.38
N ILE A 848 15.02 -2.19 45.60
CA ILE A 848 16.48 -2.09 45.74
C ILE A 848 16.86 -2.60 47.14
N PRO A 849 17.88 -3.47 47.31
CA PRO A 849 18.33 -3.88 48.63
C PRO A 849 19.06 -2.71 49.31
N LEU A 850 18.52 -2.27 50.45
CA LEU A 850 19.15 -1.30 51.34
C LEU A 850 20.42 -1.92 51.95
N VAL A 851 21.54 -1.21 51.78
CA VAL A 851 22.77 -1.43 52.53
C VAL A 851 22.65 -0.67 53.84
N ASP A 852 22.85 -1.37 54.96
CA ASP A 852 22.88 -0.82 56.31
C ASP A 852 23.99 0.24 56.47
N ASP A 853 23.60 1.51 56.63
CA ASP A 853 24.47 2.59 57.12
C ASP A 853 23.99 3.04 58.52
N PRO A 854 24.76 2.80 59.60
CA PRO A 854 24.32 3.04 60.98
C PRO A 854 24.35 4.50 61.47
N LEU A 855 24.40 5.52 60.61
CA LEU A 855 24.57 6.93 61.05
C LEU A 855 23.30 7.80 61.04
N PHE A 856 22.11 7.24 60.82
CA PHE A 856 20.85 8.00 60.72
C PHE A 856 19.79 7.61 61.78
N GLN A 857 20.18 7.51 63.05
CA GLN A 857 19.23 7.55 64.18
C GLN A 857 19.66 8.59 65.22
N ALA A 858 19.33 9.85 64.98
CA ALA A 858 19.13 10.83 66.05
C ALA A 858 18.28 12.01 65.57
N ARG A 859 17.14 12.20 66.25
CA ARG A 859 16.33 13.43 66.36
C ARG A 859 15.20 13.63 65.34
N ALA A 860 14.08 12.94 65.61
CA ALA A 860 12.75 13.48 65.40
C ALA A 860 12.17 13.89 66.76
N THR A 861 12.18 15.19 67.06
CA THR A 861 11.21 15.82 67.98
C THR A 861 11.03 17.27 67.53
N ILE A 862 9.81 17.52 67.03
CA ILE A 862 9.12 18.75 66.58
C ILE A 862 8.75 18.67 65.10
#